data_AF-A0A3A0E2L6-F1
#
_entry.id   AF-A0A3A0E2L6-F1
#
_cell.length_a   1.000
_cell.length_b   1.000
_cell.length_c   1.000
_cell.angle_alpha   90.00
_cell.angle_beta   90.00
_cell.angle_gamma   90.00
#
_symmetry.space_group_name_H-M   'P 1'
#
loop_
_entity.id
_entity.type
_entity.pdbx_description
1 polymer ?
#
loop_
_entity_poly.entity_id
_entity_poly.type
_entity_poly.pdbx_seq_one_letter_code
_entity_poly.pdbx_strand_id
1 'polypeptide(L)'
;MTDRRRLLAIRAAAGIALAWVIVAAVLLAADAWRNARAAPQTAASAATLEEQARRDRSAAESFAKQSVETTAATLRRERWQRVLGVTGLIAAGGFVLATRSLAQHRPAPVVELVSARLTAAPTAQRQADDQVAPSGAALASPPPERPIDLAEVDRIVERIGRDRDHAIALLHAIEQRFHYLPLAALERLAEISDVDVAQLDGVASFYDRFRTTPHGEHVIRVCHGTACHVAASPRITDQLRRELGIAPGADTDPTGLATVEEVACLGCCTLAPVLEVDGRLSGKTAVEDIHQVVQRLRTSPCNHQCQNGHCASQHDVHAAENHDDAGGIEIRIGVGSCCLAGGSGDVIAATEREISRQRLNARVKRVGCVGACSSTPLIEVKCGDQSPLLLARATPDEARALVRRLARSSGAPWKALQRRFERVDDVAELRRSMDEFLAPQLRIVTEHSGCLTPTDLAEYRRYEGFQALQHCLRSLSPETVIETVAQSGLRGRGGAGFPTYAKWRITRNALGADKIVVCNGDEGDPGAYMDRMVMESYPFRVLEGMMIAGYAIGAAEGILYIRREYPLAVERINLALRAMEAAGLLGDRILGTNFSFRARVVEGAGAFVCGEETALIQSIMGERGMPRPRPPYPAESGVHGRPTLVNNVETLANLPWIFRHGAEAFARIGTRDSTGTKVFSLSGKVRRAGLIEAPMGMTLRDVVQRVGGGIPHGKQFKAVQIGGPSGGCVPARLADTPIDYEQLRNVGAIMGSGGLVVLDEDDCMVDLARYFLRFTQRESCGRCTFCRIGTKRLLEILDRICEGNGKRGDLDEIESLAATVSAGSLCGLGKTAPNPVATTLRYFREEYEAHLAGRCPAGRCPALVEYRVTPECIGCTICAQRCPVGAIAATPYEVHVIDSDVCTRCDVCRQVCPEGTIVVGPRNQAAAAPSTPRATQPARGSHSPQASEPPDAVARPNGRPSGTSRAVTSQR
;
A
#
# COMPACT_ATOMS: atom_id res chain seq x y z
N MET A 1 28.31 39.41 50.06
CA MET A 1 28.22 40.24 48.83
C MET A 1 27.93 39.45 47.54
N THR A 2 27.88 38.11 47.55
CA THR A 2 27.67 37.28 46.35
C THR A 2 26.21 37.08 45.94
N ASP A 3 25.26 37.19 46.87
CA ASP A 3 23.84 36.93 46.59
C ASP A 3 23.12 38.12 45.89
N ARG A 4 23.50 39.35 46.26
CA ARG A 4 22.98 40.58 45.62
C ARG A 4 23.35 40.69 44.14
N ARG A 5 24.54 40.22 43.74
CA ARG A 5 25.00 40.26 42.34
C ARG A 5 24.27 39.24 41.46
N ARG A 6 23.91 38.06 42.00
CA ARG A 6 23.08 37.07 41.28
C ARG A 6 21.66 37.56 41.09
N LEU A 7 21.07 38.20 42.09
CA LEU A 7 19.74 38.80 41.99
C LEU A 7 19.69 39.97 40.99
N LEU A 8 20.76 40.78 40.91
CA LEU A 8 20.88 41.83 39.90
C LEU A 8 21.05 41.26 38.48
N ALA A 9 21.82 40.19 38.30
CA ALA A 9 21.99 39.54 37.00
C ALA A 9 20.68 38.88 36.50
N ILE A 10 19.91 38.25 37.39
CA ILE A 10 18.61 37.66 37.05
C ILE A 10 17.60 38.76 36.70
N ARG A 11 17.59 39.88 37.43
CA ARG A 11 16.73 41.04 37.11
C ARG A 11 17.11 41.68 35.77
N ALA A 12 18.40 41.77 35.46
CA ALA A 12 18.87 42.26 34.16
C ALA A 12 18.46 41.33 33.01
N ALA A 13 18.64 40.00 33.19
CA ALA A 13 18.23 39.01 32.19
C ALA A 13 16.71 39.01 31.96
N ALA A 14 15.92 39.13 33.03
CA ALA A 14 14.46 39.24 32.93
C ALA A 14 14.02 40.56 32.25
N GLY A 15 14.73 41.67 32.51
CA GLY A 15 14.50 42.94 31.84
C GLY A 15 14.81 42.90 30.34
N ILE A 16 15.90 42.23 29.95
CA ILE A 16 16.27 42.03 28.55
C ILE A 16 15.24 41.13 27.84
N ALA A 17 14.81 40.04 28.47
CA ALA A 17 13.78 39.17 27.91
C ALA A 17 12.45 39.91 27.72
N LEU A 18 12.06 40.75 28.68
CA LEU A 18 10.84 41.57 28.57
C LEU A 18 10.96 42.62 27.45
N ALA A 19 12.12 43.23 27.28
CA ALA A 19 12.37 44.18 26.18
C ALA A 19 12.26 43.49 24.81
N TRP A 20 12.78 42.27 24.65
CA TRP A 20 12.65 41.51 23.41
C TRP A 20 11.20 41.11 23.10
N VAL A 21 10.41 40.75 24.12
CA VAL A 21 8.97 40.47 23.95
C VAL A 21 8.20 41.72 23.53
N ILE A 22 8.53 42.89 24.10
CA ILE A 22 7.92 44.16 23.72
C ILE A 22 8.29 44.54 22.27
N VAL A 23 9.55 44.39 21.88
CA VAL A 23 9.99 44.65 20.49
C VAL A 23 9.30 43.72 19.50
N ALA A 24 9.19 42.42 19.83
CA ALA A 24 8.46 41.46 18.99
C ALA A 24 6.97 41.83 18.86
N ALA A 25 6.32 42.24 19.95
CA ALA A 25 4.93 42.69 19.93
C ALA A 25 4.74 43.96 19.09
N VAL A 26 5.66 44.92 19.17
CA VAL A 26 5.62 46.15 18.36
C VAL A 26 5.84 45.84 16.88
N LEU A 27 6.76 44.94 16.53
CA LEU A 27 6.99 44.52 15.15
C LEU A 27 5.78 43.77 14.57
N LEU A 28 5.15 42.90 15.35
CA LEU A 28 3.91 42.21 14.95
C LEU A 28 2.74 43.19 14.77
N ALA A 29 2.62 44.19 15.65
CA ALA A 29 1.61 45.23 15.51
C ALA A 29 1.85 46.12 14.28
N ALA A 30 3.11 46.46 13.98
CA ALA A 30 3.48 47.23 12.79
C ALA A 30 3.23 46.44 11.50
N ASP A 31 3.49 45.13 11.49
CA ASP A 31 3.23 44.25 10.36
C ASP A 31 1.72 44.05 10.13
N ALA A 32 0.95 43.85 11.21
CA ALA A 32 -0.51 43.80 11.16
C ALA A 32 -1.11 45.12 10.64
N TRP A 33 -0.55 46.26 11.04
CA TRP A 33 -1.00 47.58 10.55
C TRP A 33 -0.66 47.81 9.08
N ARG A 34 0.49 47.35 8.60
CA ARG A 34 0.85 47.39 7.16
C ARG A 34 -0.07 46.50 6.33
N ASN A 35 -0.37 45.31 6.82
CA ASN A 35 -1.26 44.37 6.15
C ASN A 35 -2.71 44.86 6.10
N ALA A 36 -3.17 45.58 7.14
CA ALA A 36 -4.50 46.19 7.17
C ALA A 36 -4.70 47.32 6.13
N ARG A 37 -3.62 47.99 5.70
CA ARG A 37 -3.65 49.08 4.70
C ARG A 37 -3.55 48.61 3.25
N ALA A 38 -3.19 47.35 2.98
CA ALA A 38 -2.91 46.85 1.64
C ALA A 38 -4.11 46.21 0.92
N ALA A 39 -5.28 46.11 1.55
CA ALA A 39 -6.47 45.48 0.97
C ALA A 39 -7.58 46.51 0.66
N PRO A 40 -8.18 46.53 -0.55
CA PRO A 40 -9.33 47.36 -0.84
C PRO A 40 -10.57 46.80 -0.13
N GLN A 41 -11.16 47.58 0.77
CA GLN A 41 -12.21 47.13 1.70
C GLN A 41 -13.62 47.51 1.21
N THR A 42 -14.53 46.53 1.15
CA THR A 42 -15.98 46.76 1.18
C THR A 42 -16.50 46.53 2.60
N ALA A 43 -17.51 47.31 3.02
CA ALA A 43 -18.01 47.38 4.39
C ALA A 43 -18.45 46.03 5.01
N ALA A 44 -18.79 45.02 4.20
CA ALA A 44 -19.14 43.68 4.68
C ALA A 44 -17.93 42.87 5.21
N SER A 45 -16.72 43.16 4.74
CA SER A 45 -15.50 42.46 5.17
C SER A 45 -15.00 42.92 6.55
N ALA A 46 -15.25 44.19 6.91
CA ALA A 46 -14.80 44.76 8.17
C ALA A 46 -15.53 44.20 9.40
N ALA A 47 -16.85 44.00 9.32
CA ALA A 47 -17.63 43.42 10.42
C ALA A 47 -17.25 41.96 10.70
N THR A 48 -16.97 41.19 9.65
CA THR A 48 -16.55 39.79 9.74
C THR A 48 -15.15 39.66 10.36
N LEU A 49 -14.24 40.59 10.03
CA LEU A 49 -12.91 40.66 10.63
C LEU A 49 -12.93 41.13 12.08
N GLU A 50 -13.83 42.04 12.46
CA GLU A 50 -14.01 42.43 13.86
C GLU A 50 -14.59 41.31 14.74
N GLU A 51 -15.52 40.53 14.20
CA GLU A 51 -16.08 39.34 14.86
C GLU A 51 -14.97 38.28 15.08
N GLN A 52 -14.13 38.07 14.06
CA GLN A 52 -13.04 37.11 14.10
C GLN A 52 -11.90 37.56 15.04
N ALA A 53 -11.54 38.84 15.01
CA ALA A 53 -10.57 39.41 15.96
C ALA A 53 -11.06 39.36 17.42
N ARG A 54 -12.37 39.51 17.66
CA ARG A 54 -12.96 39.33 19.00
C ARG A 54 -12.90 37.87 19.46
N ARG A 55 -13.17 36.90 18.57
CA ARG A 55 -13.04 35.46 18.88
C ARG A 55 -11.59 35.07 19.16
N ASP A 56 -10.65 35.57 18.36
CA ASP A 56 -9.23 35.26 18.54
C ASP A 56 -8.66 35.87 19.83
N ARG A 57 -9.11 37.09 20.20
CA ARG A 57 -8.75 37.70 21.49
C ARG A 57 -9.28 36.88 22.67
N SER A 58 -10.54 36.42 22.60
CA SER A 58 -11.15 35.57 23.64
C SER A 58 -10.42 34.22 23.77
N ALA A 59 -10.06 33.60 22.65
CA ALA A 59 -9.29 32.35 22.62
C ALA A 59 -7.88 32.53 23.22
N ALA A 60 -7.20 33.64 22.90
CA ALA A 60 -5.88 33.96 23.45
C ALA A 60 -5.94 34.23 24.96
N GLU A 61 -6.95 34.95 25.44
CA GLU A 61 -7.16 35.18 26.88
C GLU A 61 -7.47 33.88 27.63
N SER A 62 -8.27 32.98 27.05
CA SER A 62 -8.57 31.65 27.60
C SER A 62 -7.31 30.80 27.70
N PHE A 63 -6.50 30.77 26.64
CA PHE A 63 -5.24 30.01 26.61
C PHE A 63 -4.20 30.56 27.60
N ALA A 64 -4.10 31.88 27.74
CA ALA A 64 -3.25 32.52 28.73
C ALA A 64 -3.68 32.17 30.16
N LYS A 65 -4.99 32.19 30.43
CA LYS A 65 -5.56 31.83 31.74
C LYS A 65 -5.30 30.35 32.07
N GLN A 66 -5.49 29.46 31.10
CA GLN A 66 -5.23 28.03 31.25
C GLN A 66 -3.73 27.73 31.46
N SER A 67 -2.84 28.43 30.75
CA SER A 67 -1.39 28.32 30.98
C SER A 67 -0.97 28.81 32.36
N VAL A 68 -1.55 29.91 32.85
CA VAL A 68 -1.26 30.43 34.20
C VAL A 68 -1.77 29.46 35.27
N GLU A 69 -2.96 28.89 35.11
CA GLU A 69 -3.51 27.90 36.05
C GLU A 69 -2.70 26.61 36.06
N THR A 70 -2.27 26.13 34.89
CA THR A 70 -1.43 24.92 34.76
C THR A 70 -0.04 25.15 35.35
N THR A 71 0.54 26.34 35.15
CA THR A 71 1.84 26.71 35.73
C THR A 71 1.73 26.87 37.25
N ALA A 72 0.64 27.47 37.75
CA ALA A 72 0.37 27.61 39.18
C ALA A 72 0.05 26.26 39.87
N ALA A 73 -0.52 25.29 39.14
CA ALA A 73 -0.74 23.92 39.61
C ALA A 73 0.58 23.12 39.69
N THR A 74 1.46 23.30 38.70
CA THR A 74 2.81 22.71 38.67
C THR A 74 3.69 23.28 39.79
N LEU A 75 3.66 24.60 40.00
CA LEU A 75 4.37 25.26 41.11
C LEU A 75 3.80 24.89 42.50
N ARG A 76 2.50 24.58 42.59
CA ARG A 76 1.89 24.04 43.83
C ARG A 76 2.29 22.59 44.11
N ARG A 77 2.51 21.76 43.07
CA ARG A 77 3.04 20.39 43.20
C ARG A 77 4.51 20.35 43.64
N GLU A 78 5.33 21.32 43.25
CA GLU A 78 6.75 21.38 43.64
C GLU A 78 7.01 21.87 45.08
N ARG A 79 5.99 22.38 45.79
CA ARG A 79 6.14 22.91 47.15
C ARG A 79 6.33 21.83 48.23
N TRP A 80 6.02 20.56 47.93
CA TRP A 80 6.19 19.43 48.85
C TRP A 80 7.56 18.73 48.78
N GLN A 81 8.35 18.93 47.71
CA GLN A 81 9.68 18.32 47.59
C GLN A 81 10.80 19.18 48.19
N ARG A 82 10.56 20.45 48.53
CA ARG A 82 11.56 21.34 49.16
C ARG A 82 11.67 21.20 50.68
N VAL A 83 10.72 20.55 51.36
CA VAL A 83 10.79 20.32 52.82
C VAL A 83 11.60 19.06 53.17
N LEU A 84 11.68 18.08 52.27
CA LEU A 84 12.47 16.85 52.47
C LEU A 84 13.93 16.94 51.96
N GLY A 85 14.25 17.92 51.11
CA GLY A 85 15.62 18.11 50.59
C GLY A 85 16.56 18.87 51.52
N VAL A 86 16.03 19.67 52.46
CA VAL A 86 16.85 20.53 53.35
C VAL A 86 17.43 19.74 54.52
N THR A 87 16.78 18.67 54.98
CA THR A 87 17.31 17.77 56.02
C THR A 87 18.45 16.87 55.52
N GLY A 88 18.44 16.48 54.25
CA GLY A 88 19.51 15.66 53.66
C GLY A 88 20.82 16.41 53.39
N LEU A 89 20.74 17.70 53.08
CA LEU A 89 21.92 18.54 52.77
C LEU A 89 22.72 18.94 54.02
N ILE A 90 22.08 19.02 55.20
CA ILE A 90 22.76 19.30 56.47
C ILE A 90 23.58 18.08 56.94
N ALA A 91 23.12 16.86 56.65
CA ALA A 91 23.85 15.62 56.98
C ALA A 91 25.10 15.40 56.09
N ALA A 92 25.04 15.79 54.80
CA ALA A 92 26.15 15.64 53.86
C ALA A 92 27.28 16.65 54.09
N GLY A 93 26.97 17.85 54.58
CA GLY A 93 27.96 18.90 54.88
C GLY A 93 28.90 18.56 56.04
N GLY A 94 28.43 17.78 57.02
CA GLY A 94 29.26 17.33 58.16
C GLY A 94 30.31 16.29 57.78
N PHE A 95 30.04 15.46 56.76
CA PHE A 95 30.94 14.38 56.34
C PHE A 95 32.13 14.88 55.49
N VAL A 96 31.92 15.94 54.71
CA VAL A 96 32.95 16.52 53.83
C VAL A 96 33.95 17.40 54.58
N LEU A 97 33.63 17.87 55.78
CA LEU A 97 34.56 18.59 56.66
C LEU A 97 35.49 17.66 57.45
N ALA A 98 35.13 16.39 57.62
CA ALA A 98 35.93 15.41 58.37
C ALA A 98 37.04 14.74 57.54
N THR A 99 36.92 14.71 56.20
CA THR A 99 37.89 14.02 55.33
C THR A 99 38.95 14.93 54.72
N ARG A 100 38.95 16.23 55.06
CA ARG A 100 39.91 17.23 54.55
C ARG A 100 41.18 17.37 55.40
N SER A 101 41.36 16.54 56.43
CA SER A 101 42.49 16.63 57.38
C SER A 101 43.62 15.60 57.16
N LEU A 102 43.62 14.78 56.11
CA LEU A 102 44.68 13.79 55.91
C LEU A 102 45.26 13.79 54.48
N ALA A 103 46.54 14.17 54.40
CA ALA A 103 47.57 13.93 53.35
C ALA A 103 47.32 14.56 51.96
N GLN A 104 48.06 15.56 51.43
CA GLN A 104 49.51 15.86 51.34
C GLN A 104 50.38 14.78 50.65
N HIS A 105 50.57 14.87 49.32
CA HIS A 105 51.85 14.83 48.55
C HIS A 105 51.63 14.68 47.01
N ARG A 106 52.57 15.20 46.18
CA ARG A 106 52.65 15.20 44.68
C ARG A 106 53.50 13.98 44.16
N PRO A 107 53.87 13.82 42.85
CA PRO A 107 53.09 13.47 41.63
C PRO A 107 53.70 12.33 40.72
N ALA A 108 52.92 11.85 39.72
CA ALA A 108 53.28 11.18 38.42
C ALA A 108 53.80 9.69 38.41
N PRO A 109 53.94 9.00 37.24
CA PRO A 109 52.87 8.40 36.40
C PRO A 109 53.11 6.89 36.07
N VAL A 110 52.07 6.05 35.93
CA VAL A 110 52.25 4.67 35.43
C VAL A 110 51.04 4.21 34.58
N VAL A 111 51.36 3.86 33.33
CA VAL A 111 50.58 3.06 32.37
C VAL A 111 50.56 1.60 32.87
N GLU A 112 49.46 0.89 32.63
CA GLU A 112 49.12 -0.49 33.08
C GLU A 112 48.32 -0.58 34.39
N LEU A 113 46.99 -0.55 34.30
CA LEU A 113 46.05 -1.45 35.01
C LEU A 113 44.58 -1.09 34.68
N VAL A 114 44.10 -1.43 33.47
CA VAL A 114 42.65 -1.36 33.15
C VAL A 114 42.11 -2.63 32.46
N SER A 115 42.90 -3.71 32.31
CA SER A 115 42.39 -4.96 31.73
C SER A 115 41.85 -6.00 32.73
N ALA A 116 41.78 -5.70 34.03
CA ALA A 116 41.30 -6.70 35.00
C ALA A 116 40.64 -6.07 36.23
N ARG A 117 39.36 -5.65 36.12
CA ARG A 117 38.43 -5.44 37.27
C ARG A 117 36.99 -5.04 36.90
N LEU A 118 36.42 -5.61 35.84
CA LEU A 118 34.97 -5.54 35.57
C LEU A 118 34.27 -6.90 35.77
N THR A 119 34.79 -7.73 36.67
CA THR A 119 34.18 -8.99 37.12
C THR A 119 34.15 -9.06 38.65
N ALA A 120 33.07 -8.52 39.25
CA ALA A 120 32.49 -8.86 40.58
C ALA A 120 31.62 -7.68 41.07
N ALA A 121 30.28 -7.68 40.90
CA ALA A 121 29.23 -8.22 41.79
C ALA A 121 28.36 -7.03 42.33
N PRO A 122 27.13 -7.21 42.91
CA PRO A 122 26.35 -8.42 43.10
C PRO A 122 24.88 -8.36 42.61
N THR A 123 24.37 -9.53 42.26
CA THR A 123 22.97 -9.93 42.03
C THR A 123 22.26 -10.21 43.35
N ALA A 124 21.19 -9.48 43.68
CA ALA A 124 20.16 -9.90 44.64
C ALA A 124 18.92 -8.99 44.58
N GLN A 125 18.02 -9.20 43.61
CA GLN A 125 16.56 -8.95 43.66
C GLN A 125 15.94 -9.10 42.27
N ARG A 126 15.99 -10.32 41.73
CA ARG A 126 15.21 -10.79 40.56
C ARG A 126 15.00 -12.30 40.67
N GLN A 127 14.42 -12.75 41.78
CA GLN A 127 13.98 -14.14 41.94
C GLN A 127 12.59 -14.12 42.59
N ALA A 128 11.60 -13.73 41.81
CA ALA A 128 10.18 -14.02 41.98
C ALA A 128 9.47 -13.34 40.80
N ASP A 129 9.50 -13.97 39.62
CA ASP A 129 8.53 -13.77 38.51
C ASP A 129 8.86 -14.61 37.26
N ASP A 130 10.02 -15.28 37.19
CA ASP A 130 10.33 -16.24 36.11
C ASP A 130 9.94 -17.68 36.48
N GLN A 131 8.64 -17.98 36.44
CA GLN A 131 8.12 -19.34 36.22
C GLN A 131 6.93 -19.31 35.27
N VAL A 132 7.16 -18.87 34.03
CA VAL A 132 6.43 -19.36 32.86
C VAL A 132 7.48 -19.76 31.83
N ALA A 133 7.72 -21.07 31.71
CA ALA A 133 8.69 -21.63 30.79
C ALA A 133 8.34 -21.26 29.33
N PRO A 134 9.28 -20.72 28.53
CA PRO A 134 9.15 -20.77 27.08
C PRO A 134 9.42 -22.22 26.66
N SER A 135 8.44 -22.86 26.02
CA SER A 135 8.65 -24.14 25.35
C SER A 135 9.72 -23.95 24.28
N GLY A 136 10.89 -24.56 24.48
CA GLY A 136 12.02 -24.47 23.57
C GLY A 136 11.69 -25.04 22.19
N ALA A 137 11.47 -24.15 21.23
CA ALA A 137 11.85 -24.39 19.85
C ALA A 137 13.27 -23.84 19.71
N ALA A 138 14.25 -24.72 19.52
CA ALA A 138 15.59 -24.31 19.13
C ALA A 138 15.48 -23.50 17.83
N LEU A 139 15.93 -22.24 17.85
CA LEU A 139 16.17 -21.48 16.64
C LEU A 139 17.14 -22.31 15.79
N ALA A 140 16.69 -22.75 14.62
CA ALA A 140 17.52 -23.47 13.67
C ALA A 140 18.79 -22.65 13.40
N SER A 141 19.96 -23.30 13.47
CA SER A 141 21.22 -22.68 13.08
C SER A 141 21.12 -22.21 11.63
N PRO A 142 21.58 -20.99 11.29
CA PRO A 142 21.57 -20.53 9.91
C PRO A 142 22.37 -21.51 9.02
N PRO A 143 21.94 -21.74 7.77
CA PRO A 143 22.68 -22.57 6.84
C PRO A 143 24.12 -22.03 6.67
N PRO A 144 25.11 -22.90 6.42
CA PRO A 144 26.51 -22.49 6.32
C PRO A 144 26.69 -21.43 5.21
N GLU A 145 27.30 -20.31 5.56
CA GLU A 145 27.57 -19.19 4.64
C GLU A 145 28.44 -19.70 3.48
N ARG A 146 27.94 -19.56 2.25
CA ARG A 146 28.75 -19.78 1.05
C ARG A 146 29.87 -18.72 1.02
N PRO A 147 31.11 -19.06 0.64
CA PRO A 147 32.18 -18.08 0.53
C PRO A 147 31.79 -16.95 -0.44
N ILE A 148 31.87 -15.71 0.04
CA ILE A 148 31.45 -14.50 -0.69
C ILE A 148 32.64 -13.98 -1.50
N ASP A 149 32.48 -13.83 -2.81
CA ASP A 149 33.48 -13.19 -3.67
C ASP A 149 33.39 -11.65 -3.56
N LEU A 150 34.26 -11.07 -2.73
CA LEU A 150 34.31 -9.62 -2.52
C LEU A 150 34.75 -8.82 -3.76
N ALA A 151 35.44 -9.45 -4.74
CA ALA A 151 35.83 -8.76 -5.98
C ALA A 151 34.63 -8.31 -6.82
N GLU A 152 33.47 -8.94 -6.60
CA GLU A 152 32.23 -8.53 -7.23
C GLU A 152 31.66 -7.24 -6.63
N VAL A 153 31.89 -6.97 -5.35
CA VAL A 153 31.53 -5.69 -4.71
C VAL A 153 32.30 -4.55 -5.37
N ASP A 154 33.59 -4.76 -5.62
CA ASP A 154 34.46 -3.80 -6.31
C ASP A 154 33.90 -3.47 -7.71
N ARG A 155 33.52 -4.50 -8.49
CA ARG A 155 32.89 -4.33 -9.82
C ARG A 155 31.56 -3.58 -9.76
N ILE A 156 30.73 -3.84 -8.75
CA ILE A 156 29.46 -3.15 -8.53
C ILE A 156 29.71 -1.65 -8.30
N VAL A 157 30.66 -1.31 -7.44
CA VAL A 157 31.01 0.08 -7.11
C VAL A 157 31.61 0.80 -8.31
N GLU A 158 32.46 0.14 -9.10
CA GLU A 158 32.99 0.71 -10.36
C GLU A 158 31.89 1.04 -11.37
N ARG A 159 30.85 0.19 -11.45
CA ARG A 159 29.75 0.36 -12.41
C ARG A 159 28.75 1.43 -11.99
N ILE A 160 28.39 1.50 -10.70
CA ILE A 160 27.31 2.36 -10.20
C ILE A 160 27.82 3.71 -9.73
N GLY A 161 28.97 3.75 -9.06
CA GLY A 161 29.52 4.93 -8.43
C GLY A 161 29.81 4.73 -6.94
N ARG A 162 30.56 5.68 -6.36
CA ARG A 162 31.06 5.63 -4.98
C ARG A 162 30.33 6.57 -4.04
N ASP A 163 29.58 7.52 -4.59
CA ASP A 163 28.95 8.59 -3.81
C ASP A 163 27.76 8.09 -2.98
N ARG A 164 27.44 8.82 -1.92
CA ARG A 164 26.34 8.50 -0.99
C ARG A 164 24.97 8.34 -1.64
N ASP A 165 24.71 9.08 -2.71
CA ASP A 165 23.44 9.01 -3.45
C ASP A 165 23.19 7.63 -4.05
N HIS A 166 24.26 6.86 -4.27
CA HIS A 166 24.19 5.51 -4.83
C HIS A 166 23.98 4.43 -3.77
N ALA A 167 23.91 4.75 -2.47
CA ALA A 167 23.83 3.74 -1.40
C ALA A 167 22.71 2.71 -1.64
N ILE A 168 21.49 3.16 -1.96
CA ILE A 168 20.36 2.26 -2.25
C ILE A 168 20.61 1.41 -3.51
N ALA A 169 21.17 2.01 -4.56
CA ALA A 169 21.48 1.29 -5.81
C ALA A 169 22.59 0.24 -5.62
N LEU A 170 23.60 0.56 -4.81
CA LEU A 170 24.69 -0.34 -4.43
C LEU A 170 24.15 -1.52 -3.61
N LEU A 171 23.30 -1.26 -2.62
CA LEU A 171 22.63 -2.30 -1.84
C LEU A 171 21.76 -3.20 -2.73
N HIS A 172 21.00 -2.64 -3.67
CA HIS A 172 20.23 -3.44 -4.63
C HIS A 172 21.13 -4.34 -5.47
N ALA A 173 22.26 -3.83 -5.97
CA ALA A 173 23.18 -4.61 -6.78
C ALA A 173 23.87 -5.73 -5.99
N ILE A 174 24.24 -5.48 -4.73
CA ILE A 174 24.79 -6.50 -3.82
C ILE A 174 23.74 -7.57 -3.54
N GLU A 175 22.52 -7.19 -3.18
CA GLU A 175 21.44 -8.13 -2.94
C GLU A 175 21.10 -8.95 -4.19
N GLN A 176 21.04 -8.34 -5.37
CA GLN A 176 20.83 -9.07 -6.63
C GLN A 176 21.90 -10.12 -6.88
N ARG A 177 23.13 -9.86 -6.44
CA ARG A 177 24.28 -10.71 -6.69
C ARG A 177 24.43 -11.85 -5.69
N PHE A 178 24.16 -11.57 -4.42
CA PHE A 178 24.35 -12.51 -3.31
C PHE A 178 23.05 -13.07 -2.77
N HIS A 179 21.89 -12.55 -3.21
CA HIS A 179 20.54 -12.86 -2.74
C HIS A 179 20.26 -12.43 -1.29
N TYR A 180 21.16 -11.68 -0.67
CA TYR A 180 21.01 -11.00 0.60
C TYR A 180 22.12 -9.96 0.70
N LEU A 181 22.19 -9.23 1.81
CA LEU A 181 23.25 -8.29 2.13
C LEU A 181 24.20 -8.90 3.16
N PRO A 182 25.21 -9.67 2.73
CA PRO A 182 26.21 -10.18 3.66
C PRO A 182 27.00 -9.07 4.33
N LEU A 183 27.28 -9.22 5.62
CA LEU A 183 28.05 -8.25 6.40
C LEU A 183 29.42 -7.96 5.74
N ALA A 184 30.14 -8.99 5.30
CA ALA A 184 31.43 -8.83 4.63
C ALA A 184 31.35 -8.00 3.33
N ALA A 185 30.24 -8.11 2.58
CA ALA A 185 30.02 -7.31 1.38
C ALA A 185 29.70 -5.84 1.72
N LEU A 186 28.96 -5.59 2.81
CA LEU A 186 28.68 -4.24 3.30
C LEU A 186 29.93 -3.55 3.87
N GLU A 187 30.76 -4.29 4.61
CA GLU A 187 32.06 -3.82 5.11
C GLU A 187 32.95 -3.44 3.93
N ARG A 188 33.07 -4.31 2.92
CA ARG A 188 33.84 -4.02 1.71
C ARG A 188 33.30 -2.80 0.96
N LEU A 189 31.98 -2.68 0.83
CA LEU A 189 31.34 -1.53 0.20
C LEU A 189 31.72 -0.24 0.94
N ALA A 190 31.71 -0.24 2.27
CA ALA A 190 32.06 0.93 3.07
C ALA A 190 33.55 1.31 2.99
N GLU A 191 34.44 0.35 2.74
CA GLU A 191 35.88 0.62 2.54
C GLU A 191 36.18 1.35 1.23
N ILE A 192 35.39 1.09 0.18
CA ILE A 192 35.71 1.51 -1.21
C ILE A 192 34.75 2.59 -1.75
N SER A 193 33.80 3.04 -0.93
CA SER A 193 32.81 4.07 -1.27
C SER A 193 32.76 5.16 -0.20
N ASP A 194 32.06 6.26 -0.47
CA ASP A 194 31.87 7.36 0.50
C ASP A 194 30.71 7.08 1.49
N VAL A 195 30.21 5.83 1.52
CA VAL A 195 29.08 5.39 2.35
C VAL A 195 29.61 4.62 3.56
N ASP A 196 29.37 5.12 4.76
CA ASP A 196 29.81 4.43 5.97
C ASP A 196 28.88 3.25 6.34
N VAL A 197 29.41 2.30 7.12
CA VAL A 197 28.68 1.08 7.54
C VAL A 197 27.40 1.43 8.30
N ALA A 198 27.39 2.49 9.10
CA ALA A 198 26.21 2.90 9.86
C ALA A 198 25.09 3.45 8.97
N GLN A 199 25.46 4.16 7.89
CA GLN A 199 24.52 4.57 6.85
C GLN A 199 23.98 3.35 6.10
N LEU A 200 24.85 2.43 5.67
CA LEU A 200 24.43 1.19 4.99
C LEU A 200 23.47 0.37 5.84
N ASP A 201 23.80 0.11 7.10
CA ASP A 201 22.94 -0.61 8.04
C ASP A 201 21.64 0.14 8.31
N GLY A 202 21.71 1.47 8.49
CA GLY A 202 20.53 2.30 8.66
C GLY A 202 19.57 2.27 7.47
N VAL A 203 20.10 2.25 6.24
CA VAL A 203 19.31 2.12 5.01
C VAL A 203 18.77 0.69 4.88
N ALA A 204 19.64 -0.32 4.98
CA ALA A 204 19.25 -1.73 4.88
C ALA A 204 18.16 -2.13 5.88
N SER A 205 18.24 -1.65 7.12
CA SER A 205 17.23 -1.92 8.16
C SER A 205 15.94 -1.11 8.03
N PHE A 206 15.95 -0.01 7.27
CA PHE A 206 14.77 0.85 7.09
C PHE A 206 13.86 0.36 5.95
N TYR A 207 14.44 -0.20 4.91
CA TYR A 207 13.72 -0.60 3.70
C TYR A 207 13.42 -2.10 3.73
N ASP A 208 12.12 -2.46 3.78
CA ASP A 208 11.61 -3.85 3.85
C ASP A 208 12.19 -4.79 2.78
N ARG A 209 12.70 -4.25 1.67
CA ARG A 209 13.26 -5.04 0.57
C ARG A 209 14.66 -5.56 0.81
N PHE A 210 15.42 -4.94 1.69
CA PHE A 210 16.79 -5.35 1.94
C PHE A 210 16.84 -6.46 2.97
N ARG A 211 17.25 -7.66 2.54
CA ARG A 211 17.45 -8.78 3.46
C ARG A 211 18.87 -8.87 3.96
N THR A 212 19.02 -9.08 5.26
CA THR A 212 20.29 -9.44 5.90
C THR A 212 20.41 -10.95 6.16
N THR A 213 19.33 -11.70 5.96
CA THR A 213 19.28 -13.16 6.09
C THR A 213 19.20 -13.84 4.72
N PRO A 214 19.93 -14.95 4.50
CA PRO A 214 19.87 -15.70 3.25
C PRO A 214 18.45 -16.16 2.90
N HIS A 215 18.15 -16.25 1.60
CA HIS A 215 16.96 -16.92 1.10
C HIS A 215 17.17 -18.43 0.99
N GLY A 216 16.05 -19.15 0.98
CA GLY A 216 15.97 -20.50 0.41
C GLY A 216 16.16 -20.48 -1.12
N GLU A 217 16.23 -21.65 -1.73
CA GLU A 217 16.42 -21.82 -3.18
C GLU A 217 15.36 -21.07 -4.01
N HIS A 218 14.12 -21.07 -3.55
CA HIS A 218 12.98 -20.39 -4.15
C HIS A 218 12.45 -19.24 -3.27
N VAL A 219 11.91 -18.20 -3.91
CA VAL A 219 11.23 -17.10 -3.20
C VAL A 219 9.77 -17.05 -3.63
N ILE A 220 8.88 -17.17 -2.64
CA ILE A 220 7.43 -17.09 -2.78
C ILE A 220 6.98 -15.81 -2.11
N ARG A 221 6.34 -14.90 -2.87
CA ARG A 221 5.78 -13.66 -2.32
C ARG A 221 4.27 -13.72 -2.36
N VAL A 222 3.65 -13.63 -1.18
CA VAL A 222 2.19 -13.59 -1.05
C VAL A 222 1.74 -12.14 -0.98
N CYS A 223 0.84 -11.73 -1.87
CA CYS A 223 0.26 -10.40 -1.81
C CYS A 223 -0.75 -10.31 -0.65
N HIS A 224 -0.53 -9.36 0.26
CA HIS A 224 -1.44 -9.00 1.35
C HIS A 224 -2.15 -7.68 1.11
N GLY A 225 -2.12 -7.15 -0.11
CA GLY A 225 -2.81 -5.90 -0.43
C GLY A 225 -4.31 -6.02 -0.27
N THR A 226 -5.02 -4.89 -0.20
CA THR A 226 -6.42 -4.83 0.26
C THR A 226 -7.35 -5.81 -0.47
N ALA A 227 -7.27 -5.86 -1.79
CA ALA A 227 -8.08 -6.79 -2.58
C ALA A 227 -7.74 -8.27 -2.29
N CYS A 228 -6.46 -8.58 -2.02
CA CYS A 228 -6.00 -9.92 -1.63
C CYS A 228 -6.42 -10.26 -0.20
N HIS A 229 -6.35 -9.31 0.75
CA HIS A 229 -6.85 -9.48 2.11
C HIS A 229 -8.34 -9.80 2.13
N VAL A 230 -9.14 -9.02 1.39
CA VAL A 230 -10.59 -9.25 1.23
C VAL A 230 -10.89 -10.57 0.50
N ALA A 231 -9.96 -11.03 -0.33
CA ALA A 231 -9.98 -12.36 -0.96
C ALA A 231 -9.32 -13.47 -0.11
N ALA A 232 -9.04 -13.19 1.17
CA ALA A 232 -8.51 -14.11 2.17
C ALA A 232 -7.08 -14.64 1.92
N SER A 233 -6.18 -13.81 1.36
CA SER A 233 -4.77 -14.17 1.17
C SER A 233 -3.97 -14.52 2.45
N PRO A 234 -4.32 -14.07 3.67
CA PRO A 234 -3.66 -14.59 4.89
C PRO A 234 -3.75 -16.11 5.01
N ARG A 235 -4.85 -16.71 4.57
CA ARG A 235 -5.03 -18.17 4.59
C ARG A 235 -4.06 -18.91 3.66
N ILE A 236 -3.68 -18.28 2.54
CA ILE A 236 -2.68 -18.79 1.60
C ILE A 236 -1.30 -18.82 2.28
N THR A 237 -0.94 -17.74 2.96
CA THR A 237 0.33 -17.64 3.69
C THR A 237 0.42 -18.70 4.79
N ASP A 238 -0.66 -18.85 5.57
CA ASP A 238 -0.73 -19.87 6.61
C ASP A 238 -0.60 -21.29 6.05
N GLN A 239 -1.20 -21.56 4.88
CA GLN A 239 -1.08 -22.87 4.23
C GLN A 239 0.32 -23.13 3.71
N LEU A 240 0.96 -22.15 3.06
CA LEU A 240 2.35 -22.25 2.60
C LEU A 240 3.30 -22.55 3.76
N ARG A 241 3.18 -21.81 4.87
CA ARG A 241 4.01 -22.02 6.07
C ARG A 241 3.82 -23.41 6.65
N ARG A 242 2.58 -23.93 6.70
CA ARG A 242 2.30 -25.30 7.16
C ARG A 242 2.93 -26.35 6.26
N GLU A 243 2.76 -26.27 4.94
CA GLU A 243 3.28 -27.27 4.00
C GLU A 243 4.80 -27.29 3.89
N LEU A 244 5.43 -26.13 4.12
CA LEU A 244 6.89 -25.98 4.16
C LEU A 244 7.48 -26.22 5.56
N GLY A 245 6.66 -26.32 6.61
CA GLY A 245 7.14 -26.48 7.99
C GLY A 245 7.88 -25.25 8.53
N ILE A 246 7.52 -24.05 8.08
CA ILE A 246 8.10 -22.78 8.53
C ILE A 246 7.58 -22.45 9.93
N ALA A 247 8.49 -22.29 10.89
CA ALA A 247 8.16 -21.96 12.27
C ALA A 247 7.62 -20.51 12.41
N PRO A 248 6.82 -20.22 13.46
CA PRO A 248 6.42 -18.85 13.77
C PRO A 248 7.65 -17.94 13.92
N GLY A 249 7.66 -16.80 13.21
CA GLY A 249 8.77 -15.84 13.23
C GLY A 249 9.90 -16.14 12.23
N ALA A 250 9.92 -17.32 11.59
CA ALA A 250 10.76 -17.61 10.44
C ALA A 250 9.99 -17.38 9.13
N ASP A 251 10.72 -17.15 8.04
CA ASP A 251 10.18 -17.01 6.68
C ASP A 251 10.76 -18.02 5.69
N THR A 252 11.93 -18.58 5.98
CA THR A 252 12.56 -19.67 5.23
C THR A 252 12.31 -21.02 5.91
N ASP A 253 12.07 -22.05 5.11
CA ASP A 253 11.87 -23.40 5.62
C ASP A 253 13.19 -24.04 6.12
N PRO A 254 13.13 -25.03 7.03
CA PRO A 254 14.33 -25.64 7.61
C PRO A 254 15.25 -26.35 6.61
N THR A 255 14.75 -26.71 5.42
CA THR A 255 15.54 -27.38 4.38
C THR A 255 16.23 -26.40 3.43
N GLY A 256 15.89 -25.10 3.52
CA GLY A 256 16.40 -24.07 2.62
C GLY A 256 15.82 -24.15 1.21
N LEU A 257 14.68 -24.82 1.02
CA LEU A 257 14.00 -24.95 -0.27
C LEU A 257 13.32 -23.65 -0.70
N ALA A 258 12.58 -23.00 0.20
CA ALA A 258 11.74 -21.86 -0.12
C ALA A 258 11.64 -20.83 1.02
N THR A 259 11.57 -19.56 0.64
CA THR A 259 11.24 -18.43 1.53
C THR A 259 9.86 -17.90 1.19
N VAL A 260 9.02 -17.69 2.20
CA VAL A 260 7.67 -17.13 2.07
C VAL A 260 7.66 -15.71 2.61
N GLU A 261 7.53 -14.74 1.71
CA GLU A 261 7.50 -13.31 2.04
C GLU A 261 6.08 -12.74 1.93
N GLU A 262 5.70 -11.92 2.91
CA GLU A 262 4.45 -11.18 2.88
C GLU A 262 4.69 -9.79 2.27
N VAL A 263 4.11 -9.54 1.09
CA VAL A 263 4.28 -8.27 0.38
C VAL A 263 3.01 -7.45 0.45
N ALA A 264 3.16 -6.16 0.76
CA ALA A 264 2.08 -5.18 0.83
C ALA A 264 1.16 -5.17 -0.39
N CYS A 265 1.72 -5.17 -1.61
CA CYS A 265 0.96 -5.18 -2.86
C CYS A 265 1.85 -5.60 -4.03
N LEU A 266 1.39 -6.53 -4.87
CA LEU A 266 2.03 -6.90 -6.14
C LEU A 266 1.43 -6.15 -7.36
N GLY A 267 0.54 -5.18 -7.12
CA GLY A 267 -0.05 -4.33 -8.17
C GLY A 267 -1.04 -5.02 -9.09
N CYS A 268 -1.42 -6.28 -8.87
CA CYS A 268 -2.36 -7.03 -9.72
C CYS A 268 -3.72 -7.28 -9.04
N CYS A 269 -4.25 -6.27 -8.35
CA CYS A 269 -5.39 -6.39 -7.42
C CYS A 269 -6.68 -6.94 -8.06
N THR A 270 -6.85 -6.82 -9.37
CA THR A 270 -7.99 -7.39 -10.11
C THR A 270 -7.94 -8.90 -10.24
N LEU A 271 -6.77 -9.50 -10.00
CA LEU A 271 -6.52 -10.94 -10.02
C LEU A 271 -6.32 -11.48 -8.59
N ALA A 272 -6.78 -10.77 -7.57
CA ALA A 272 -6.64 -11.21 -6.18
C ALA A 272 -7.33 -12.59 -5.92
N PRO A 273 -6.74 -13.46 -5.08
CA PRO A 273 -5.41 -13.36 -4.46
C PRO A 273 -4.26 -13.54 -5.46
N VAL A 274 -3.15 -12.82 -5.25
CA VAL A 274 -1.97 -12.86 -6.13
C VAL A 274 -0.77 -13.46 -5.38
N LEU A 275 -0.08 -14.38 -6.05
CA LEU A 275 1.14 -15.04 -5.59
C LEU A 275 2.26 -14.81 -6.62
N GLU A 276 3.46 -14.47 -6.17
CA GLU A 276 4.66 -14.49 -7.01
C GLU A 276 5.54 -15.68 -6.60
N VAL A 277 6.05 -16.42 -7.57
CA VAL A 277 7.04 -17.48 -7.35
C VAL A 277 8.21 -17.23 -8.29
N ASP A 278 9.39 -16.95 -7.73
CA ASP A 278 10.62 -16.66 -8.48
C ASP A 278 10.41 -15.62 -9.60
N GLY A 279 9.76 -14.50 -9.27
CA GLY A 279 9.45 -13.41 -10.20
C GLY A 279 8.27 -13.66 -11.13
N ARG A 280 7.63 -14.84 -11.10
CA ARG A 280 6.43 -15.14 -11.90
C ARG A 280 5.17 -14.91 -11.10
N LEU A 281 4.35 -13.96 -11.56
CA LEU A 281 3.06 -13.64 -10.96
C LEU A 281 1.98 -14.63 -11.41
N SER A 282 1.21 -15.12 -10.44
CA SER A 282 0.00 -15.92 -10.60
C SER A 282 -1.15 -15.21 -9.90
N GLY A 283 -2.28 -15.07 -10.58
CA GLY A 283 -3.51 -14.52 -10.02
C GLY A 283 -4.57 -15.57 -9.74
N LYS A 284 -5.58 -15.20 -8.95
CA LYS A 284 -6.73 -16.03 -8.53
C LYS A 284 -6.30 -17.33 -7.85
N THR A 285 -5.18 -17.29 -7.13
CA THR A 285 -4.65 -18.45 -6.41
C THR A 285 -5.56 -18.79 -5.24
N ALA A 286 -6.03 -20.03 -5.18
CA ALA A 286 -6.80 -20.56 -4.08
C ALA A 286 -5.90 -21.28 -3.07
N VAL A 287 -6.40 -21.47 -1.84
CA VAL A 287 -5.69 -22.23 -0.80
C VAL A 287 -5.44 -23.69 -1.25
N GLU A 288 -6.33 -24.23 -2.08
CA GLU A 288 -6.26 -25.59 -2.60
C GLU A 288 -5.11 -25.80 -3.61
N ASP A 289 -4.69 -24.73 -4.30
CA ASP A 289 -3.62 -24.77 -5.30
C ASP A 289 -2.24 -24.89 -4.65
N ILE A 290 -2.12 -24.53 -3.35
CA ILE A 290 -0.84 -24.41 -2.65
C ILE A 290 -0.08 -25.72 -2.60
N HIS A 291 -0.76 -26.85 -2.47
CA HIS A 291 -0.12 -28.15 -2.53
C HIS A 291 0.62 -28.37 -3.84
N GLN A 292 -0.02 -28.04 -4.97
CA GLN A 292 0.60 -28.17 -6.29
C GLN A 292 1.73 -27.15 -6.51
N VAL A 293 1.63 -25.96 -5.92
CA VAL A 293 2.73 -24.99 -5.91
C VAL A 293 3.95 -25.60 -5.22
N VAL A 294 3.80 -26.12 -3.99
CA VAL A 294 4.91 -26.70 -3.23
C VAL A 294 5.52 -27.93 -3.92
N GLN A 295 4.71 -28.81 -4.50
CA GLN A 295 5.23 -29.97 -5.25
C GLN A 295 6.03 -29.57 -6.49
N ARG A 296 5.64 -28.49 -7.18
CA ARG A 296 6.39 -27.97 -8.33
C ARG A 296 7.76 -27.43 -7.92
N LEU A 297 7.86 -26.76 -6.77
CA LEU A 297 9.14 -26.28 -6.24
C LEU A 297 10.10 -27.44 -5.95
N ARG A 298 9.60 -28.55 -5.40
CA ARG A 298 10.42 -29.73 -5.12
C ARG A 298 10.96 -30.43 -6.37
N THR A 299 10.36 -30.21 -7.53
CA THR A 299 10.67 -30.91 -8.78
C THR A 299 11.30 -30.03 -9.85
N SER A 300 11.24 -28.71 -9.69
CA SER A 300 11.76 -27.74 -10.66
C SER A 300 12.97 -27.05 -10.06
N PRO A 301 14.19 -27.21 -10.62
CA PRO A 301 15.34 -26.44 -10.14
C PRO A 301 15.04 -24.94 -10.31
N CYS A 302 15.43 -24.13 -9.32
CA CYS A 302 15.31 -22.69 -9.45
C CYS A 302 16.08 -22.20 -10.68
N ASN A 303 15.39 -21.52 -11.60
CA ASN A 303 16.07 -20.74 -12.62
C ASN A 303 16.44 -19.38 -12.01
N HIS A 304 17.66 -19.27 -11.46
CA HIS A 304 18.15 -18.06 -10.80
C HIS A 304 18.12 -16.79 -11.68
N GLN A 305 17.98 -16.93 -13.01
CA GLN A 305 17.76 -15.79 -13.90
C GLN A 305 16.35 -15.18 -13.76
N CYS A 306 15.34 -15.95 -13.33
CA CYS A 306 13.93 -15.51 -13.24
C CYS A 306 13.59 -14.77 -11.94
N GLN A 307 14.33 -15.01 -10.84
CA GLN A 307 14.08 -14.43 -9.50
C GLN A 307 14.25 -12.90 -9.42
N ASN A 308 14.83 -12.30 -10.45
CA ASN A 308 15.34 -10.93 -10.44
C ASN A 308 14.30 -9.85 -10.81
N GLY A 309 13.01 -10.20 -10.89
CA GLY A 309 11.99 -9.36 -11.56
C GLY A 309 12.26 -9.16 -13.07
N HIS A 310 13.42 -9.61 -13.53
CA HIS A 310 13.89 -9.79 -14.88
C HIS A 310 13.85 -11.28 -15.21
N CYS A 311 12.70 -11.94 -15.01
CA CYS A 311 12.34 -12.93 -16.02
C CYS A 311 12.10 -12.09 -17.28
N ALA A 312 13.21 -11.73 -17.95
CA ALA A 312 13.18 -11.31 -19.32
C ALA A 312 12.27 -12.35 -19.98
N SER A 313 11.09 -11.90 -20.38
CA SER A 313 10.63 -12.27 -21.69
C SER A 313 11.86 -12.12 -22.56
N GLN A 314 12.55 -13.22 -22.84
CA GLN A 314 13.46 -13.33 -23.98
C GLN A 314 12.70 -13.13 -25.32
N HIS A 315 11.58 -12.39 -25.28
CA HIS A 315 10.72 -11.95 -26.36
C HIS A 315 10.78 -10.42 -26.55
N ASP A 316 11.52 -9.67 -25.73
CA ASP A 316 11.68 -8.21 -25.88
C ASP A 316 13.05 -7.82 -26.46
N VAL A 317 13.46 -8.48 -27.53
CA VAL A 317 14.40 -7.92 -28.52
C VAL A 317 14.01 -8.38 -29.92
N HIS A 318 12.90 -7.86 -30.43
CA HIS A 318 12.85 -7.55 -31.85
C HIS A 318 12.51 -6.07 -31.97
N ALA A 319 13.54 -5.32 -32.33
CA ALA A 319 13.40 -3.98 -32.89
C ALA A 319 12.31 -3.99 -33.95
N ALA A 320 11.62 -2.85 -34.08
CA ALA A 320 10.63 -2.58 -35.11
C ALA A 320 11.08 -3.11 -36.49
N GLU A 321 10.60 -4.30 -36.87
CA GLU A 321 10.50 -4.65 -38.26
C GLU A 321 9.30 -3.87 -38.79
N ASN A 322 9.62 -2.68 -39.31
CA ASN A 322 8.73 -1.90 -40.17
C ASN A 322 8.42 -2.74 -41.40
N HIS A 323 7.33 -3.50 -41.33
CA HIS A 323 6.58 -3.92 -42.49
C HIS A 323 5.17 -3.35 -42.34
N ASP A 324 5.00 -2.10 -42.76
CA ASP A 324 3.71 -1.51 -43.13
C ASP A 324 3.17 -2.28 -44.37
N ASP A 325 2.84 -3.56 -44.20
CA ASP A 325 2.05 -4.29 -45.19
C ASP A 325 0.57 -3.95 -44.91
N ALA A 326 0.13 -2.89 -45.58
CA ALA A 326 -1.25 -2.46 -45.65
C ALA A 326 -2.13 -3.58 -46.26
N GLY A 327 -2.65 -4.47 -45.41
CA GLY A 327 -3.60 -5.51 -45.83
C GLY A 327 -3.75 -6.74 -44.92
N GLY A 328 -2.88 -6.94 -43.92
CA GLY A 328 -2.91 -8.12 -43.04
C GLY A 328 -3.84 -8.02 -41.82
N ILE A 329 -4.14 -9.16 -41.19
CA ILE A 329 -4.91 -9.24 -39.93
C ILE A 329 -4.01 -8.80 -38.76
N GLU A 330 -4.50 -7.91 -37.90
CA GLU A 330 -3.80 -7.47 -36.69
C GLU A 330 -4.42 -8.11 -35.45
N ILE A 331 -3.65 -8.86 -34.67
CA ILE A 331 -4.07 -9.50 -33.43
C ILE A 331 -3.42 -8.78 -32.26
N ARG A 332 -4.18 -7.97 -31.52
CA ARG A 332 -3.70 -7.20 -30.38
C ARG A 332 -3.86 -7.97 -29.08
N ILE A 333 -2.81 -7.96 -28.27
CA ILE A 333 -2.81 -8.60 -26.95
C ILE A 333 -2.10 -7.68 -25.96
N GLY A 334 -2.73 -7.42 -24.82
CA GLY A 334 -2.20 -6.56 -23.77
C GLY A 334 -0.98 -7.18 -23.07
N VAL A 335 0.06 -6.38 -22.85
CA VAL A 335 1.34 -6.78 -22.23
C VAL A 335 1.71 -5.96 -20.98
N GLY A 336 0.73 -5.30 -20.34
CA GLY A 336 0.95 -4.74 -19.00
C GLY A 336 1.07 -5.84 -17.94
N SER A 337 1.59 -5.53 -16.76
CA SER A 337 1.83 -6.50 -15.69
C SER A 337 0.58 -7.31 -15.30
N CYS A 338 -0.60 -6.68 -15.22
CA CYS A 338 -1.86 -7.41 -15.00
C CYS A 338 -2.20 -8.39 -16.12
N CYS A 339 -1.92 -8.04 -17.38
CA CYS A 339 -2.17 -8.92 -18.51
C CYS A 339 -1.20 -10.11 -18.52
N LEU A 340 0.08 -9.86 -18.23
CA LEU A 340 1.10 -10.90 -18.11
C LEU A 340 0.78 -11.86 -16.95
N ALA A 341 0.43 -11.34 -15.78
CA ALA A 341 -0.03 -12.13 -14.63
C ALA A 341 -1.33 -12.93 -14.92
N GLY A 342 -2.14 -12.45 -15.87
CA GLY A 342 -3.31 -13.17 -16.37
C GLY A 342 -2.99 -14.27 -17.38
N GLY A 343 -1.74 -14.38 -17.86
CA GLY A 343 -1.32 -15.39 -18.85
C GLY A 343 -1.14 -14.87 -20.28
N SER A 344 -1.15 -13.55 -20.52
CA SER A 344 -0.99 -13.00 -21.88
C SER A 344 0.29 -13.45 -22.59
N GLY A 345 1.39 -13.69 -21.86
CA GLY A 345 2.65 -14.15 -22.44
C GLY A 345 2.52 -15.50 -23.14
N ASP A 346 1.85 -16.46 -22.49
CA ASP A 346 1.62 -17.80 -23.05
C ASP A 346 0.66 -17.75 -24.25
N VAL A 347 -0.34 -16.87 -24.19
CA VAL A 347 -1.28 -16.62 -25.27
C VAL A 347 -0.55 -16.05 -26.49
N ILE A 348 0.29 -15.03 -26.32
CA ILE A 348 1.11 -14.44 -27.40
C ILE A 348 1.98 -15.51 -28.06
N ALA A 349 2.73 -16.26 -27.25
CA ALA A 349 3.62 -17.30 -27.78
C ALA A 349 2.85 -18.40 -28.53
N ALA A 350 1.65 -18.77 -28.05
CA ALA A 350 0.78 -19.72 -28.74
C ALA A 350 0.23 -19.16 -30.06
N THR A 351 -0.19 -17.89 -30.08
CA THR A 351 -0.68 -17.20 -31.28
C THR A 351 0.41 -17.09 -32.34
N GLU A 352 1.60 -16.59 -31.99
CA GLU A 352 2.72 -16.42 -32.92
C GLU A 352 3.14 -17.75 -33.56
N ARG A 353 3.33 -18.80 -32.74
CA ARG A 353 3.66 -20.14 -33.25
C ARG A 353 2.60 -20.68 -34.21
N GLU A 354 1.33 -20.45 -33.92
CA GLU A 354 0.25 -20.95 -34.79
C GLU A 354 0.14 -20.12 -36.07
N ILE A 355 0.38 -18.81 -36.04
CA ILE A 355 0.42 -17.96 -37.25
C ILE A 355 1.50 -18.48 -38.21
N SER A 356 2.71 -18.73 -37.69
CA SER A 356 3.82 -19.26 -38.49
C SER A 356 3.48 -20.63 -39.09
N ARG A 357 2.83 -21.53 -38.32
CA ARG A 357 2.40 -22.85 -38.82
C ARG A 357 1.37 -22.77 -39.92
N GLN A 358 0.39 -21.89 -39.78
CA GLN A 358 -0.68 -21.70 -40.77
C GLN A 358 -0.25 -20.82 -41.96
N ARG A 359 0.94 -20.21 -41.90
CA ARG A 359 1.41 -19.20 -42.87
C ARG A 359 0.37 -18.11 -43.12
N LEU A 360 -0.33 -17.72 -42.05
CA LEU A 360 -1.37 -16.71 -42.12
C LEU A 360 -0.72 -15.33 -42.24
N ASN A 361 -1.23 -14.48 -43.14
CA ASN A 361 -0.85 -13.06 -43.19
C ASN A 361 -1.51 -12.30 -42.02
N ALA A 362 -0.98 -12.52 -40.81
CA ALA A 362 -1.41 -11.88 -39.58
C ALA A 362 -0.21 -11.52 -38.73
N ARG A 363 -0.32 -10.43 -37.96
CA ARG A 363 0.70 -10.00 -37.01
C ARG A 363 0.15 -9.94 -35.60
N VAL A 364 0.98 -10.30 -34.61
CA VAL A 364 0.66 -10.09 -33.20
C VAL A 364 1.20 -8.73 -32.77
N LYS A 365 0.31 -7.85 -32.35
CA LYS A 365 0.65 -6.54 -31.81
C LYS A 365 0.57 -6.57 -30.29
N ARG A 366 1.69 -6.30 -29.63
CA ARG A 366 1.78 -6.16 -28.18
C ARG A 366 1.33 -4.75 -27.79
N VAL A 367 0.24 -4.61 -27.07
CA VAL A 367 -0.32 -3.30 -26.71
C VAL A 367 -0.23 -3.05 -25.21
N GLY A 368 -0.32 -1.79 -24.78
CA GLY A 368 -0.40 -1.41 -23.38
C GLY A 368 -1.66 -1.96 -22.65
N CYS A 369 -1.94 -1.42 -21.48
CA CYS A 369 -3.12 -1.82 -20.71
C CYS A 369 -4.43 -1.56 -21.50
N VAL A 370 -5.32 -2.55 -21.45
CA VAL A 370 -6.67 -2.51 -22.05
C VAL A 370 -7.75 -2.01 -21.09
N GLY A 371 -7.40 -1.73 -19.83
CA GLY A 371 -8.30 -1.29 -18.76
C GLY A 371 -9.16 -2.41 -18.17
N ALA A 372 -9.77 -3.25 -19.01
CA ALA A 372 -10.67 -4.35 -18.65
C ALA A 372 -9.95 -5.58 -18.06
N CYS A 373 -9.29 -5.42 -16.91
CA CYS A 373 -8.46 -6.46 -16.31
C CYS A 373 -9.23 -7.75 -15.94
N SER A 374 -10.54 -7.67 -15.64
CA SER A 374 -11.37 -8.87 -15.43
C SER A 374 -11.49 -9.78 -16.67
N SER A 375 -11.21 -9.22 -17.85
CA SER A 375 -11.31 -9.89 -19.16
C SER A 375 -9.95 -10.32 -19.71
N THR A 376 -8.84 -10.09 -19.00
CA THR A 376 -7.50 -10.48 -19.48
C THR A 376 -7.20 -11.97 -19.23
N PRO A 377 -6.47 -12.66 -20.13
CA PRO A 377 -5.90 -12.19 -21.39
C PRO A 377 -6.99 -11.86 -22.42
N LEU A 378 -6.93 -10.65 -22.99
CA LEU A 378 -7.89 -10.16 -23.97
C LEU A 378 -7.21 -10.14 -25.34
N ILE A 379 -7.77 -10.87 -26.30
CA ILE A 379 -7.36 -10.82 -27.70
C ILE A 379 -8.36 -9.96 -28.46
N GLU A 380 -7.85 -8.93 -29.15
CA GLU A 380 -8.61 -8.12 -30.10
C GLU A 380 -8.07 -8.37 -31.51
N VAL A 381 -8.90 -8.90 -32.42
CA VAL A 381 -8.53 -9.11 -33.82
C VAL A 381 -9.15 -8.01 -34.68
N LYS A 382 -8.30 -7.26 -35.39
CA LYS A 382 -8.67 -6.23 -36.36
C LYS A 382 -8.31 -6.63 -37.78
N CYS A 383 -9.16 -6.21 -38.71
CA CYS A 383 -8.98 -6.33 -40.15
C CYS A 383 -9.45 -5.02 -40.79
N GLY A 384 -8.52 -4.11 -41.12
CA GLY A 384 -8.84 -2.75 -41.56
C GLY A 384 -9.72 -1.97 -40.55
N ASP A 385 -10.69 -1.20 -41.05
CA ASP A 385 -11.58 -0.35 -40.24
C ASP A 385 -12.83 -1.08 -39.70
N GLN A 386 -12.85 -2.40 -39.76
CA GLN A 386 -14.01 -3.18 -39.34
C GLN A 386 -14.07 -3.34 -37.82
N SER A 387 -15.25 -3.62 -37.27
CA SER A 387 -15.39 -3.88 -35.83
C SER A 387 -14.48 -5.05 -35.43
N PRO A 388 -13.78 -4.95 -34.30
CA PRO A 388 -12.88 -6.00 -33.87
C PRO A 388 -13.64 -7.24 -33.39
N LEU A 389 -12.99 -8.40 -33.51
CA LEU A 389 -13.39 -9.61 -32.80
C LEU A 389 -12.70 -9.64 -31.44
N LEU A 390 -13.45 -9.90 -30.37
CA LEU A 390 -12.94 -9.95 -29.00
C LEU A 390 -13.00 -11.36 -28.44
N LEU A 391 -11.93 -11.79 -27.78
CA LEU A 391 -11.88 -13.02 -27.00
C LEU A 391 -11.29 -12.70 -25.63
N ALA A 392 -12.13 -12.73 -24.60
CA ALA A 392 -11.74 -12.46 -23.22
C ALA A 392 -11.33 -13.74 -22.49
N ARG A 393 -10.42 -13.58 -21.51
CA ARG A 393 -9.86 -14.67 -20.69
C ARG A 393 -9.31 -15.81 -21.56
N ALA A 394 -8.72 -15.44 -22.69
CA ALA A 394 -8.26 -16.38 -23.70
C ALA A 394 -7.17 -17.30 -23.12
N THR A 395 -7.32 -18.59 -23.38
CA THR A 395 -6.29 -19.60 -23.11
C THR A 395 -5.38 -19.80 -24.33
N PRO A 396 -4.18 -20.37 -24.15
CA PRO A 396 -3.31 -20.73 -25.26
C PRO A 396 -3.97 -21.65 -26.31
N ASP A 397 -4.89 -22.53 -25.90
CA ASP A 397 -5.64 -23.41 -26.80
C ASP A 397 -6.69 -22.66 -27.63
N GLU A 398 -7.44 -21.77 -26.99
CA GLU A 398 -8.41 -20.94 -27.70
C GLU A 398 -7.71 -19.99 -28.69
N ALA A 399 -6.54 -19.47 -28.33
CA ALA A 399 -5.71 -18.66 -29.21
C ALA A 399 -5.25 -19.44 -30.45
N ARG A 400 -4.84 -20.72 -30.29
CA ARG A 400 -4.52 -21.61 -31.43
C ARG A 400 -5.76 -21.86 -32.29
N ALA A 401 -6.91 -22.15 -31.67
CA ALA A 401 -8.15 -22.40 -32.38
C ALA A 401 -8.62 -21.17 -33.18
N LEU A 402 -8.46 -19.97 -32.61
CA LEU A 402 -8.72 -18.69 -33.25
C LEU A 402 -7.89 -18.55 -34.53
N VAL A 403 -6.56 -18.70 -34.44
CA VAL A 403 -5.66 -18.57 -35.61
C VAL A 403 -5.99 -19.61 -36.69
N ARG A 404 -6.23 -20.88 -36.33
CA ARG A 404 -6.66 -21.91 -37.29
C ARG A 404 -7.95 -21.55 -38.00
N ARG A 405 -8.91 -20.94 -37.29
CA ARG A 405 -10.18 -20.52 -37.88
C ARG A 405 -10.01 -19.29 -38.78
N LEU A 406 -9.17 -18.33 -38.41
CA LEU A 406 -8.81 -17.20 -39.27
C LEU A 406 -8.15 -17.70 -40.57
N ALA A 407 -7.21 -18.65 -40.47
CA ALA A 407 -6.55 -19.25 -41.63
C ALA A 407 -7.53 -20.00 -42.56
N ARG A 408 -8.46 -20.80 -42.01
CA ARG A 408 -9.51 -21.47 -42.81
C ARG A 408 -10.49 -20.51 -43.50
N SER A 409 -10.52 -19.26 -43.06
CA SER A 409 -11.43 -18.24 -43.55
C SER A 409 -10.72 -17.18 -44.39
N SER A 410 -9.45 -17.40 -44.77
CA SER A 410 -8.69 -16.52 -45.65
C SER A 410 -9.44 -16.39 -46.99
N GLY A 411 -10.05 -15.23 -47.24
CA GLY A 411 -10.87 -14.94 -48.41
C GLY A 411 -12.38 -14.79 -48.17
N ALA A 412 -12.88 -15.10 -46.97
CA ALA A 412 -14.28 -14.83 -46.60
C ALA A 412 -14.48 -13.35 -46.23
N PRO A 413 -15.64 -12.73 -46.53
CA PRO A 413 -15.96 -11.39 -46.03
C PRO A 413 -15.91 -11.37 -44.50
N TRP A 414 -15.26 -10.36 -43.91
CA TRP A 414 -15.12 -10.25 -42.44
C TRP A 414 -16.46 -10.31 -41.70
N LYS A 415 -17.55 -9.77 -42.25
CA LYS A 415 -18.91 -9.90 -41.68
C LYS A 415 -19.42 -11.34 -41.62
N ALA A 416 -18.98 -12.21 -42.53
CA ALA A 416 -19.29 -13.64 -42.49
C ALA A 416 -18.39 -14.38 -41.50
N LEU A 417 -17.14 -13.92 -41.35
CA LEU A 417 -16.20 -14.43 -40.35
C LEU A 417 -16.67 -14.11 -38.92
N GLN A 418 -17.06 -12.86 -38.65
CA GLN A 418 -17.66 -12.44 -37.38
C GLN A 418 -18.87 -13.31 -37.01
N ARG A 419 -19.82 -13.50 -37.93
CA ARG A 419 -20.98 -14.39 -37.74
C ARG A 419 -20.62 -15.86 -37.47
N ARG A 420 -19.46 -16.34 -37.92
CA ARG A 420 -18.96 -17.70 -37.66
C ARG A 420 -18.21 -17.82 -36.34
N PHE A 421 -17.68 -16.71 -35.82
CA PHE A 421 -17.11 -16.61 -34.47
C PHE A 421 -18.17 -16.38 -33.40
N GLU A 422 -19.29 -15.75 -33.77
CA GLU A 422 -20.51 -15.64 -32.95
C GLU A 422 -21.19 -17.01 -32.79
N ARG A 423 -20.82 -17.79 -31.78
CA ARG A 423 -21.88 -18.44 -31.00
C ARG A 423 -22.57 -17.29 -30.28
N VAL A 424 -23.80 -17.00 -30.71
CA VAL A 424 -24.42 -15.66 -30.73
C VAL A 424 -24.52 -14.98 -29.36
N ASP A 425 -24.44 -15.71 -28.25
CA ASP A 425 -24.69 -15.15 -26.92
C ASP A 425 -23.42 -14.67 -26.19
N ASP A 426 -22.33 -15.44 -26.17
CA ASP A 426 -21.14 -15.14 -25.36
C ASP A 426 -20.33 -13.93 -25.86
N VAL A 427 -20.15 -13.81 -27.17
CA VAL A 427 -19.36 -12.70 -27.77
C VAL A 427 -20.14 -11.40 -27.76
N ALA A 428 -21.45 -11.46 -28.02
CA ALA A 428 -22.33 -10.29 -27.94
C ALA A 428 -22.45 -9.80 -26.49
N GLU A 429 -22.52 -10.71 -25.52
CA GLU A 429 -22.47 -10.37 -24.10
C GLU A 429 -21.15 -9.77 -23.67
N LEU A 430 -20.02 -10.35 -24.11
CA LEU A 430 -18.71 -9.79 -23.84
C LEU A 430 -18.58 -8.37 -24.41
N ARG A 431 -19.00 -8.16 -25.66
CA ARG A 431 -18.96 -6.84 -26.30
C ARG A 431 -19.81 -5.83 -25.54
N ARG A 432 -21.06 -6.18 -25.22
CA ARG A 432 -21.95 -5.34 -24.41
C ARG A 432 -21.33 -5.00 -23.05
N SER A 433 -20.75 -6.00 -22.38
CA SER A 433 -20.07 -5.82 -21.10
C SER A 433 -18.85 -4.88 -21.21
N MET A 434 -18.12 -4.95 -22.31
CA MET A 434 -17.00 -4.04 -22.59
C MET A 434 -17.46 -2.63 -22.92
N ASP A 435 -18.51 -2.49 -23.71
CA ASP A 435 -19.11 -1.19 -24.02
C ASP A 435 -19.65 -0.54 -22.73
N GLU A 436 -20.32 -1.29 -21.86
CA GLU A 436 -20.79 -0.82 -20.55
C GLU A 436 -19.64 -0.40 -19.61
N PHE A 437 -18.48 -1.05 -19.70
CA PHE A 437 -17.29 -0.72 -18.93
C PHE A 437 -16.56 0.52 -19.47
N LEU A 438 -16.39 0.61 -20.80
CA LEU A 438 -15.54 1.60 -21.46
C LEU A 438 -16.29 2.89 -21.81
N ALA A 439 -17.56 2.81 -22.22
CA ALA A 439 -18.31 3.96 -22.71
C ALA A 439 -18.53 5.09 -21.67
N PRO A 440 -18.70 4.81 -20.36
CA PRO A 440 -18.85 5.88 -19.37
C PRO A 440 -17.55 6.64 -19.06
N GLN A 441 -16.40 6.16 -19.55
CA GLN A 441 -15.08 6.73 -19.25
C GLN A 441 -14.72 7.85 -20.21
N LEU A 442 -13.91 8.79 -19.74
CA LEU A 442 -13.29 9.82 -20.58
C LEU A 442 -11.77 9.66 -20.50
N ARG A 443 -11.16 9.28 -21.62
CA ARG A 443 -9.75 8.86 -21.66
C ARG A 443 -8.84 10.01 -22.12
N ILE A 444 -8.23 10.70 -21.15
CA ILE A 444 -7.21 11.72 -21.36
C ILE A 444 -5.82 11.09 -21.18
N VAL A 445 -5.53 10.62 -19.96
CA VAL A 445 -4.23 10.00 -19.62
C VAL A 445 -4.08 8.64 -20.27
N THR A 446 -5.19 7.95 -20.52
CA THR A 446 -5.24 6.62 -21.15
C THR A 446 -5.72 6.66 -22.61
N GLU A 447 -5.65 7.83 -23.25
CA GLU A 447 -5.94 7.96 -24.68
C GLU A 447 -5.11 6.95 -25.48
N HIS A 448 -5.77 6.25 -26.41
CA HIS A 448 -5.26 5.11 -27.17
C HIS A 448 -4.93 3.83 -26.35
N SER A 449 -5.59 3.64 -25.20
CA SER A 449 -5.62 2.35 -24.46
C SER A 449 -5.99 1.18 -25.36
N GLY A 450 -5.25 0.07 -25.22
CA GLY A 450 -5.38 -1.13 -26.05
C GLY A 450 -4.89 -0.96 -27.50
N CYS A 451 -4.36 0.21 -27.89
CA CYS A 451 -3.90 0.47 -29.25
C CYS A 451 -2.38 0.64 -29.35
N LEU A 452 -1.78 1.43 -28.46
CA LEU A 452 -0.35 1.77 -28.53
C LEU A 452 0.55 0.62 -28.07
N THR A 453 1.64 0.43 -28.80
CA THR A 453 2.80 -0.35 -28.34
C THR A 453 3.62 0.55 -27.40
N PRO A 454 3.80 0.18 -26.11
CA PRO A 454 4.34 1.13 -25.12
C PRO A 454 5.74 1.67 -25.41
N THR A 455 6.58 0.89 -26.09
CA THR A 455 7.99 1.21 -26.37
C THR A 455 8.23 1.69 -27.81
N ASP A 456 7.18 1.91 -28.61
CA ASP A 456 7.30 2.40 -29.98
C ASP A 456 7.17 3.93 -30.07
N LEU A 457 8.32 4.60 -30.22
CA LEU A 457 8.40 6.04 -30.35
C LEU A 457 7.76 6.57 -31.65
N ALA A 458 7.88 5.83 -32.76
CA ALA A 458 7.34 6.25 -34.06
C ALA A 458 5.82 6.20 -34.03
N GLU A 459 5.26 5.14 -33.43
CA GLU A 459 3.83 5.03 -33.19
C GLU A 459 3.32 6.16 -32.28
N TYR A 460 4.01 6.46 -31.17
CA TYR A 460 3.61 7.57 -30.30
C TYR A 460 3.56 8.91 -31.06
N ARG A 461 4.54 9.20 -31.93
CA ARG A 461 4.54 10.38 -32.80
C ARG A 461 3.41 10.38 -33.83
N ARG A 462 3.06 9.23 -34.40
CA ARG A 462 1.92 9.09 -35.33
C ARG A 462 0.59 9.44 -34.66
N TYR A 463 0.48 9.19 -33.37
CA TYR A 463 -0.63 9.61 -32.51
C TYR A 463 -0.36 10.95 -31.82
N GLU A 464 0.27 11.89 -32.53
CA GLU A 464 0.48 13.29 -32.11
C GLU A 464 1.39 13.49 -30.88
N GLY A 465 2.11 12.46 -30.45
CA GLY A 465 3.09 12.55 -29.38
C GLY A 465 4.20 13.57 -29.68
N PHE A 466 4.64 14.29 -28.64
CA PHE A 466 5.62 15.39 -28.69
C PHE A 466 5.16 16.67 -29.39
N GLN A 467 3.95 16.73 -29.96
CA GLN A 467 3.42 17.97 -30.52
C GLN A 467 3.17 19.03 -29.43
N ALA A 468 2.71 18.62 -28.25
CA ALA A 468 2.50 19.54 -27.12
C ALA A 468 3.82 20.12 -26.63
N LEU A 469 4.85 19.28 -26.46
CA LEU A 469 6.19 19.77 -26.14
C LEU A 469 6.72 20.73 -27.20
N GLN A 470 6.59 20.38 -28.49
CA GLN A 470 7.04 21.24 -29.58
C GLN A 470 6.34 22.61 -29.56
N HIS A 471 5.03 22.64 -29.30
CA HIS A 471 4.26 23.88 -29.15
C HIS A 471 4.76 24.70 -27.95
N CYS A 472 4.95 24.07 -26.79
CA CYS A 472 5.47 24.75 -25.60
C CYS A 472 6.84 25.39 -25.86
N LEU A 473 7.77 24.65 -26.45
CA LEU A 473 9.15 25.12 -26.65
C LEU A 473 9.29 26.19 -27.74
N ARG A 474 8.41 26.19 -28.76
CA ARG A 474 8.52 27.10 -29.91
C ARG A 474 7.62 28.31 -29.84
N SER A 475 6.50 28.21 -29.12
CA SER A 475 5.43 29.22 -29.19
C SER A 475 5.08 29.84 -27.86
N LEU A 476 5.43 29.22 -26.73
CA LEU A 476 5.02 29.68 -25.40
C LEU A 476 6.23 30.05 -24.55
N SER A 477 6.11 31.12 -23.77
CA SER A 477 7.07 31.36 -22.68
C SER A 477 6.79 30.39 -21.52
N PRO A 478 7.79 30.12 -20.66
CA PRO A 478 7.57 29.30 -19.47
C PRO A 478 6.44 29.83 -18.55
N GLU A 479 6.29 31.15 -18.43
CA GLU A 479 5.21 31.79 -17.69
C GLU A 479 3.85 31.48 -18.30
N THR A 480 3.73 31.55 -19.64
CA THR A 480 2.49 31.20 -20.33
C THR A 480 2.16 29.73 -20.15
N VAL A 481 3.16 28.82 -20.15
CA VAL A 481 2.96 27.40 -19.86
C VAL A 481 2.37 27.21 -18.45
N ILE A 482 2.90 27.90 -17.43
CA ILE A 482 2.34 27.86 -16.06
C ILE A 482 0.91 28.41 -16.04
N GLU A 483 0.64 29.48 -16.76
CA GLU A 483 -0.70 30.10 -16.81
C GLU A 483 -1.72 29.20 -17.53
N THR A 484 -1.34 28.51 -18.61
CA THR A 484 -2.20 27.51 -19.26
C THR A 484 -2.55 26.37 -18.29
N VAL A 485 -1.59 25.91 -17.47
CA VAL A 485 -1.86 24.91 -16.41
C VAL A 485 -2.75 25.50 -15.30
N ALA A 486 -2.66 26.80 -15.02
CA ALA A 486 -3.56 27.46 -14.07
C ALA A 486 -5.00 27.50 -14.61
N GLN A 487 -5.16 27.89 -15.87
CA GLN A 487 -6.45 27.96 -16.56
C GLN A 487 -7.12 26.60 -16.72
N SER A 488 -6.35 25.52 -16.83
CA SER A 488 -6.92 24.16 -16.89
C SER A 488 -7.50 23.73 -15.55
N GLY A 489 -7.07 24.35 -14.45
CA GLY A 489 -7.45 23.95 -13.10
C GLY A 489 -6.81 22.64 -12.62
N LEU A 490 -5.78 22.13 -13.32
CA LEU A 490 -5.15 20.86 -12.97
C LEU A 490 -4.62 20.86 -11.53
N ARG A 491 -5.12 19.91 -10.74
CA ARG A 491 -4.66 19.63 -9.37
C ARG A 491 -3.84 18.34 -9.36
N GLY A 492 -2.86 18.27 -8.46
CA GLY A 492 -1.97 17.12 -8.33
C GLY A 492 -2.73 15.81 -8.10
N ARG A 493 -2.47 14.81 -8.95
CA ARG A 493 -3.16 13.51 -8.98
C ARG A 493 -2.63 12.48 -7.98
N GLY A 494 -1.53 12.76 -7.29
CA GLY A 494 -1.02 11.94 -6.17
C GLY A 494 -1.84 12.00 -4.87
N GLY A 495 -3.09 12.46 -4.91
CA GLY A 495 -4.04 12.42 -3.79
C GLY A 495 -4.27 13.70 -3.01
N ALA A 496 -3.24 14.52 -2.77
CA ALA A 496 -3.41 15.76 -2.00
C ALA A 496 -4.23 16.85 -2.72
N GLY A 497 -4.30 16.81 -4.06
CA GLY A 497 -5.06 17.78 -4.85
C GLY A 497 -4.52 19.22 -4.73
N PHE A 498 -3.21 19.42 -4.56
CA PHE A 498 -2.64 20.77 -4.55
C PHE A 498 -2.66 21.37 -5.98
N PRO A 499 -2.97 22.67 -6.16
CA PRO A 499 -2.96 23.29 -7.49
C PRO A 499 -1.58 23.20 -8.15
N THR A 500 -1.51 22.57 -9.32
CA THR A 500 -0.24 22.22 -9.98
C THR A 500 0.55 23.48 -10.35
N TYR A 501 -0.13 24.46 -10.96
CA TYR A 501 0.47 25.74 -11.36
C TYR A 501 1.08 26.51 -10.18
N ALA A 502 0.47 26.44 -8.99
CA ALA A 502 0.95 27.16 -7.82
C ALA A 502 2.30 26.58 -7.36
N LYS A 503 2.43 25.25 -7.38
CA LYS A 503 3.69 24.57 -7.06
C LYS A 503 4.78 24.90 -8.09
N TRP A 504 4.41 24.99 -9.36
CA TRP A 504 5.33 25.34 -10.44
C TRP A 504 5.82 26.79 -10.30
N ARG A 505 4.92 27.72 -9.96
CA ARG A 505 5.25 29.13 -9.75
C ARG A 505 6.21 29.31 -8.56
N ILE A 506 5.98 28.62 -7.44
CA ILE A 506 6.90 28.63 -6.30
C ILE A 506 8.29 28.11 -6.73
N THR A 507 8.33 26.96 -7.41
CA THR A 507 9.62 26.35 -7.82
C THR A 507 10.35 27.21 -8.85
N ARG A 508 9.65 27.81 -9.80
CA ARG A 508 10.24 28.71 -10.80
C ARG A 508 10.85 29.96 -10.16
N ASN A 509 10.15 30.53 -9.17
CA ASN A 509 10.56 31.76 -8.51
C ASN A 509 11.58 31.55 -7.38
N ALA A 510 11.80 30.30 -6.96
CA ALA A 510 12.82 29.97 -5.96
C ALA A 510 14.22 30.36 -6.45
N LEU A 511 15.05 30.84 -5.50
CA LEU A 511 16.43 31.22 -5.76
C LEU A 511 17.27 30.00 -6.11
N GLY A 512 18.08 30.10 -7.16
CA GLY A 512 18.91 29.01 -7.68
C GLY A 512 18.66 28.77 -9.18
N ALA A 513 19.74 28.71 -9.96
CA ALA A 513 19.66 28.46 -11.40
C ALA A 513 19.37 26.98 -11.72
N ASP A 514 19.84 26.07 -10.87
CA ASP A 514 19.82 24.63 -11.13
C ASP A 514 18.62 23.95 -10.47
N LYS A 515 17.48 23.92 -11.17
CA LYS A 515 16.24 23.31 -10.69
C LYS A 515 16.10 21.86 -11.15
N ILE A 516 15.29 21.07 -10.45
CA ILE A 516 15.04 19.65 -10.74
C ILE A 516 13.53 19.40 -10.86
N VAL A 517 13.12 18.56 -11.81
CA VAL A 517 11.79 17.94 -11.82
C VAL A 517 11.92 16.50 -11.34
N VAL A 518 11.09 16.11 -10.37
CA VAL A 518 10.96 14.73 -9.92
C VAL A 518 9.58 14.21 -10.27
N CYS A 519 9.55 13.11 -11.02
CA CYS A 519 8.36 12.29 -11.22
C CYS A 519 8.27 11.27 -10.08
N ASN A 520 7.25 11.40 -9.23
CA ASN A 520 6.97 10.46 -8.15
C ASN A 520 6.11 9.30 -8.69
N GLY A 521 6.76 8.17 -8.95
CA GLY A 521 6.16 6.87 -9.29
C GLY A 521 6.18 5.86 -8.14
N ASP A 522 6.28 6.32 -6.89
CA ASP A 522 6.16 5.49 -5.68
C ASP A 522 4.68 5.30 -5.31
N GLU A 523 3.94 4.58 -6.17
CA GLU A 523 2.54 4.25 -5.94
C GLU A 523 2.42 3.17 -4.86
N GLY A 524 2.64 3.56 -3.61
CA GLY A 524 2.72 2.68 -2.45
C GLY A 524 1.40 2.01 -2.07
N ASP A 525 0.26 2.63 -2.38
CA ASP A 525 -1.07 2.27 -1.88
C ASP A 525 -1.50 0.84 -2.31
N PRO A 526 -1.72 -0.10 -1.36
CA PRO A 526 -2.44 -1.34 -1.58
C PRO A 526 -3.78 -1.11 -2.30
N GLY A 527 -3.97 -1.76 -3.44
CA GLY A 527 -5.14 -1.55 -4.30
C GLY A 527 -4.92 -0.58 -5.45
N ALA A 528 -3.83 0.20 -5.45
CA ALA A 528 -3.45 1.14 -6.50
C ALA A 528 -2.45 0.51 -7.50
N TYR A 529 -2.64 0.82 -8.78
CA TYR A 529 -1.75 0.41 -9.88
C TYR A 529 -1.91 1.32 -11.12
N MET A 530 -2.46 2.52 -10.93
CA MET A 530 -2.77 3.49 -11.98
C MET A 530 -1.48 4.10 -12.53
N ASP A 531 -0.61 4.61 -11.65
CA ASP A 531 0.67 5.19 -12.05
C ASP A 531 1.57 4.13 -12.68
N ARG A 532 1.60 2.92 -12.10
CA ARG A 532 2.28 1.78 -12.72
C ARG A 532 1.83 1.58 -14.16
N MET A 533 0.50 1.50 -14.36
CA MET A 533 -0.08 1.28 -15.67
C MET A 533 0.31 2.40 -16.64
N VAL A 534 0.27 3.65 -16.19
CA VAL A 534 0.65 4.81 -17.01
C VAL A 534 2.12 4.74 -17.44
N MET A 535 3.03 4.39 -16.52
CA MET A 535 4.45 4.20 -16.86
C MET A 535 4.70 2.99 -17.77
N GLU A 536 3.99 1.88 -17.52
CA GLU A 536 4.11 0.67 -18.34
C GLU A 536 3.51 0.84 -19.74
N SER A 537 2.44 1.61 -19.89
CA SER A 537 1.65 1.66 -21.14
C SER A 537 1.90 2.91 -21.95
N TYR A 538 2.27 4.02 -21.31
CA TYR A 538 2.43 5.34 -21.93
C TYR A 538 3.72 6.05 -21.44
N PRO A 539 4.90 5.39 -21.45
CA PRO A 539 6.13 5.98 -20.92
C PRO A 539 6.48 7.32 -21.59
N PHE A 540 6.34 7.42 -22.91
CA PHE A 540 6.62 8.67 -23.65
C PHE A 540 5.70 9.82 -23.24
N ARG A 541 4.43 9.56 -22.87
CA ARG A 541 3.48 10.59 -22.41
C ARG A 541 3.89 11.18 -21.07
N VAL A 542 4.37 10.34 -20.15
CA VAL A 542 4.91 10.77 -18.86
C VAL A 542 6.16 11.62 -19.07
N LEU A 543 7.08 11.15 -19.92
CA LEU A 543 8.33 11.86 -20.22
C LEU A 543 8.09 13.20 -20.93
N GLU A 544 7.15 13.26 -21.89
CA GLU A 544 6.75 14.50 -22.54
C GLU A 544 6.20 15.51 -21.54
N GLY A 545 5.30 15.10 -20.64
CA GLY A 545 4.77 15.95 -19.58
C GLY A 545 5.86 16.44 -18.62
N MET A 546 6.79 15.56 -18.27
CA MET A 546 7.94 15.90 -17.42
C MET A 546 8.85 16.96 -18.07
N MET A 547 9.07 16.89 -19.38
CA MET A 547 9.83 17.89 -20.13
C MET A 547 9.11 19.24 -20.20
N ILE A 548 7.78 19.23 -20.38
CA ILE A 548 6.96 20.45 -20.34
C ILE A 548 7.08 21.12 -18.96
N ALA A 549 7.01 20.34 -17.88
CA ALA A 549 7.23 20.83 -16.52
C ALA A 549 8.65 21.38 -16.32
N GLY A 550 9.66 20.68 -16.85
CA GLY A 550 11.06 21.11 -16.81
C GLY A 550 11.28 22.45 -17.49
N TYR A 551 10.73 22.62 -18.70
CA TYR A 551 10.74 23.89 -19.42
C TYR A 551 10.05 25.01 -18.63
N ALA A 552 8.87 24.74 -18.08
CA ALA A 552 8.09 25.72 -17.33
C ALA A 552 8.82 26.27 -16.11
N ILE A 553 9.51 25.43 -15.34
CA ILE A 553 10.23 25.88 -14.14
C ILE A 553 11.67 26.32 -14.41
N GLY A 554 12.23 25.95 -15.57
CA GLY A 554 13.64 26.16 -15.91
C GLY A 554 14.57 25.10 -15.32
N ALA A 555 14.14 23.84 -15.31
CA ALA A 555 14.96 22.70 -14.90
C ALA A 555 15.57 22.01 -16.13
N ALA A 556 16.86 21.68 -16.04
CA ALA A 556 17.57 20.89 -17.05
C ALA A 556 17.70 19.40 -16.66
N GLU A 557 17.24 19.05 -15.45
CA GLU A 557 17.38 17.71 -14.89
C GLU A 557 16.03 17.16 -14.42
N GLY A 558 15.83 15.88 -14.72
CA GLY A 558 14.68 15.09 -14.39
C GLY A 558 15.04 13.80 -13.65
N ILE A 559 14.31 13.47 -12.58
CA ILE A 559 14.46 12.20 -11.87
C ILE A 559 13.11 11.49 -11.84
N LEU A 560 13.04 10.27 -12.34
CA LEU A 560 11.88 9.39 -12.16
C LEU A 560 12.16 8.45 -11.00
N TYR A 561 11.53 8.70 -9.85
CA TYR A 561 11.62 7.80 -8.71
C TYR A 561 10.52 6.73 -8.84
N ILE A 562 10.91 5.50 -9.15
CA ILE A 562 10.00 4.39 -9.42
C ILE A 562 10.24 3.31 -8.38
N ARG A 563 9.17 2.80 -7.77
CA ARG A 563 9.28 1.71 -6.78
C ARG A 563 9.77 0.41 -7.41
N ARG A 564 10.62 -0.34 -6.71
CA ARG A 564 11.21 -1.61 -7.19
C ARG A 564 10.16 -2.71 -7.43
N GLU A 565 8.97 -2.61 -6.84
CA GLU A 565 7.84 -3.48 -7.16
C GLU A 565 7.40 -3.43 -8.63
N TYR A 566 7.82 -2.42 -9.40
CA TYR A 566 7.39 -2.19 -10.78
C TYR A 566 8.53 -2.38 -11.79
N PRO A 567 9.13 -3.59 -11.91
CA PRO A 567 10.27 -3.84 -12.78
C PRO A 567 9.95 -3.52 -14.25
N LEU A 568 8.75 -3.86 -14.73
CA LEU A 568 8.33 -3.58 -16.10
C LEU A 568 8.21 -2.07 -16.38
N ALA A 569 7.80 -1.26 -15.38
CA ALA A 569 7.75 0.19 -15.53
C ALA A 569 9.18 0.78 -15.62
N VAL A 570 10.09 0.32 -14.76
CA VAL A 570 11.51 0.71 -14.79
C VAL A 570 12.13 0.36 -16.16
N GLU A 571 11.92 -0.86 -16.63
CA GLU A 571 12.42 -1.33 -17.92
C GLU A 571 11.93 -0.46 -19.08
N ARG A 572 10.61 -0.25 -19.18
CA ARG A 572 9.99 0.50 -20.28
C ARG A 572 10.34 1.99 -20.26
N ILE A 573 10.43 2.59 -19.09
CA ILE A 573 10.89 3.99 -18.97
C ILE A 573 12.34 4.10 -19.41
N ASN A 574 13.22 3.20 -19.00
CA ASN A 574 14.62 3.20 -19.45
C ASN A 574 14.75 2.97 -20.96
N LEU A 575 13.93 2.09 -21.56
CA LEU A 575 13.86 1.91 -23.00
C LEU A 575 13.39 3.19 -23.71
N ALA A 576 12.37 3.87 -23.18
CA ALA A 576 11.85 5.11 -23.72
C ALA A 576 12.88 6.25 -23.63
N LEU A 577 13.61 6.38 -22.52
CA LEU A 577 14.70 7.34 -22.37
C LEU A 577 15.77 7.14 -23.44
N ARG A 578 16.27 5.91 -23.62
CA ARG A 578 17.25 5.58 -24.68
C ARG A 578 16.74 5.90 -26.09
N ALA A 579 15.47 5.58 -26.36
CA ALA A 579 14.86 5.88 -27.66
C ALA A 579 14.75 7.39 -27.90
N MET A 580 14.43 8.18 -26.87
CA MET A 580 14.37 9.64 -26.94
C MET A 580 15.75 10.28 -27.12
N GLU A 581 16.77 9.78 -26.43
CA GLU A 581 18.16 10.21 -26.61
C GLU A 581 18.64 9.97 -28.04
N ALA A 582 18.44 8.76 -28.57
CA ALA A 582 18.79 8.41 -29.94
C ALA A 582 18.05 9.27 -30.99
N ALA A 583 16.83 9.71 -30.67
CA ALA A 583 16.02 10.57 -31.52
C ALA A 583 16.26 12.08 -31.34
N GLY A 584 17.21 12.50 -30.49
CA GLY A 584 17.49 13.91 -30.18
C GLY A 584 16.35 14.63 -29.45
N LEU A 585 15.48 13.87 -28.78
CA LEU A 585 14.39 14.39 -27.94
C LEU A 585 14.77 14.52 -26.46
N LEU A 586 15.94 14.04 -26.07
CA LEU A 586 16.53 14.21 -24.73
C LEU A 586 18.01 14.57 -24.90
N GLY A 587 18.59 15.30 -23.94
CA GLY A 587 19.94 15.84 -24.03
C GLY A 587 19.95 17.34 -24.31
N ASP A 588 20.85 17.77 -25.18
CA ASP A 588 21.13 19.20 -25.39
C ASP A 588 20.35 19.76 -26.59
N ARG A 589 19.87 21.00 -26.48
CA ARG A 589 19.22 21.76 -27.58
C ARG A 589 18.07 21.02 -28.26
N ILE A 590 17.17 20.48 -27.45
CA ILE A 590 16.04 19.64 -27.88
C ILE A 590 15.20 20.36 -28.94
N LEU A 591 14.87 19.65 -30.02
CA LEU A 591 14.13 20.16 -31.19
C LEU A 591 14.74 21.42 -31.84
N GLY A 592 16.05 21.63 -31.68
CA GLY A 592 16.79 22.78 -32.19
C GLY A 592 16.66 24.06 -31.35
N THR A 593 16.01 23.97 -30.18
CA THR A 593 15.79 25.11 -29.27
C THR A 593 16.97 25.30 -28.31
N ASN A 594 16.89 26.29 -27.41
CA ASN A 594 17.88 26.48 -26.34
C ASN A 594 17.58 25.63 -25.09
N PHE A 595 16.49 24.87 -25.09
CA PHE A 595 16.13 24.00 -23.98
C PHE A 595 16.92 22.69 -24.04
N SER A 596 17.54 22.33 -22.92
CA SER A 596 18.23 21.06 -22.72
C SER A 596 17.62 20.37 -21.52
N PHE A 597 17.45 19.05 -21.59
CA PHE A 597 16.85 18.27 -20.52
C PHE A 597 17.42 16.86 -20.50
N ARG A 598 17.85 16.40 -19.32
CA ARG A 598 18.33 15.04 -19.09
C ARG A 598 17.47 14.40 -18.02
N ALA A 599 17.21 13.10 -18.15
CA ALA A 599 16.40 12.37 -17.19
C ALA A 599 16.98 11.00 -16.88
N ARG A 600 16.83 10.56 -15.62
CA ARG A 600 17.26 9.23 -15.15
C ARG A 600 16.22 8.61 -14.24
N VAL A 601 16.27 7.28 -14.12
CA VAL A 601 15.45 6.53 -13.16
C VAL A 601 16.23 6.35 -11.85
N VAL A 602 15.54 6.48 -10.73
CA VAL A 602 15.99 6.04 -9.40
C VAL A 602 15.00 5.00 -8.91
N GLU A 603 15.50 3.80 -8.60
CA GLU A 603 14.68 2.72 -8.08
C GLU A 603 14.57 2.83 -6.55
N GLY A 604 13.34 2.83 -6.04
CA GLY A 604 13.08 2.79 -4.59
C GLY A 604 13.43 1.43 -3.96
N ALA A 605 13.31 1.32 -2.65
CA ALA A 605 13.57 0.07 -1.91
C ALA A 605 12.37 -0.42 -1.08
N GLY A 606 11.15 -0.12 -1.53
CA GLY A 606 9.93 -0.73 -1.00
C GLY A 606 9.42 -0.17 0.33
N ALA A 607 9.67 1.12 0.62
CA ALA A 607 9.09 1.80 1.78
C ALA A 607 7.93 2.72 1.35
N PHE A 608 6.70 2.43 1.80
CA PHE A 608 5.49 3.19 1.42
C PHE A 608 5.59 4.68 1.72
N VAL A 609 6.26 5.04 2.81
CA VAL A 609 6.44 6.44 3.23
C VAL A 609 7.23 7.26 2.20
N CYS A 610 8.00 6.62 1.30
CA CYS A 610 8.71 7.30 0.21
C CYS A 610 7.77 7.91 -0.84
N GLY A 611 6.47 7.65 -0.80
CA GLY A 611 5.49 8.41 -1.57
C GLY A 611 5.34 9.85 -1.05
N GLU A 612 5.74 10.13 0.19
CA GLU A 612 5.79 11.47 0.77
C GLU A 612 6.98 12.25 0.19
N GLU A 613 6.70 13.48 -0.27
CA GLU A 613 7.65 14.28 -1.07
C GLU A 613 9.05 14.42 -0.46
N THR A 614 9.15 14.67 0.85
CA THR A 614 10.45 14.87 1.51
C THR A 614 11.14 13.54 1.81
N ALA A 615 10.39 12.49 2.12
CA ALA A 615 10.92 11.14 2.26
C ALA A 615 11.48 10.61 0.94
N LEU A 616 10.75 10.82 -0.17
CA LEU A 616 11.19 10.51 -1.52
C LEU A 616 12.56 11.14 -1.82
N ILE A 617 12.71 12.43 -1.49
CA ILE A 617 13.96 13.17 -1.71
C ILE A 617 15.10 12.61 -0.87
N GLN A 618 14.86 12.18 0.39
CA GLN A 618 15.90 11.49 1.16
C GLN A 618 16.32 10.19 0.47
N SER A 619 15.35 9.40 -0.01
CA SER A 619 15.61 8.15 -0.73
C SER A 619 16.44 8.39 -2.00
N ILE A 620 16.15 9.45 -2.76
CA ILE A 620 16.96 9.85 -3.94
C ILE A 620 18.43 10.11 -3.57
N MET A 621 18.68 10.65 -2.37
CA MET A 621 20.02 10.97 -1.87
C MET A 621 20.67 9.79 -1.12
N GLY A 622 20.16 8.57 -1.27
CA GLY A 622 20.70 7.37 -0.63
C GLY A 622 20.53 7.33 0.89
N GLU A 623 19.58 8.10 1.43
CA GLU A 623 19.27 8.19 2.85
C GLU A 623 17.99 7.42 3.20
N ARG A 624 17.76 7.19 4.49
CA ARG A 624 16.45 6.68 4.95
C ARG A 624 15.32 7.64 4.55
N GLY A 625 14.25 7.09 3.98
CA GLY A 625 13.03 7.80 3.55
C GLY A 625 12.19 8.39 4.70
N MET A 626 12.78 9.23 5.56
CA MET A 626 12.09 9.86 6.68
C MET A 626 11.65 11.29 6.33
N PRO A 627 10.35 11.63 6.44
CA PRO A 627 9.88 12.98 6.16
C PRO A 627 10.60 14.05 6.99
N ARG A 628 10.81 15.22 6.39
CA ARG A 628 11.43 16.40 7.02
C ARG A 628 10.34 17.40 7.44
N PRO A 629 10.52 18.13 8.56
CA PRO A 629 9.68 19.27 8.89
C PRO A 629 9.70 20.30 7.77
N ARG A 630 8.54 20.92 7.51
CA ARG A 630 8.37 22.03 6.56
C ARG A 630 7.92 23.27 7.34
N PRO A 631 8.40 24.48 7.03
CA PRO A 631 9.38 24.83 5.97
C PRO A 631 10.85 24.41 6.29
N PRO A 632 11.77 24.41 5.29
CA PRO A 632 11.54 24.77 3.88
C PRO A 632 10.76 23.70 3.11
N TYR A 633 10.05 24.10 2.06
CA TYR A 633 9.37 23.16 1.17
C TYR A 633 10.31 22.68 0.06
N PRO A 634 10.10 21.47 -0.52
CA PRO A 634 10.93 20.97 -1.62
C PRO A 634 11.00 21.89 -2.84
N ALA A 635 9.90 22.60 -3.12
CA ALA A 635 9.84 23.61 -4.17
C ALA A 635 10.85 24.77 -3.97
N GLU A 636 11.34 24.97 -2.74
CA GLU A 636 12.34 25.97 -2.40
C GLU A 636 13.72 25.32 -2.20
N SER A 637 13.78 24.20 -1.49
CA SER A 637 15.00 23.46 -1.18
C SER A 637 14.69 21.97 -1.05
N GLY A 638 14.97 21.20 -2.10
CA GLY A 638 14.75 19.76 -2.20
C GLY A 638 16.04 18.97 -2.34
N VAL A 639 16.19 18.24 -3.45
CA VAL A 639 17.34 17.36 -3.74
C VAL A 639 18.62 18.20 -3.73
N HIS A 640 19.59 17.84 -2.88
CA HIS A 640 20.83 18.60 -2.62
C HIS A 640 20.62 20.10 -2.32
N GLY A 641 19.48 20.46 -1.72
CA GLY A 641 19.15 21.86 -1.43
C GLY A 641 18.71 22.68 -2.65
N ARG A 642 18.61 22.06 -3.84
CA ARG A 642 18.15 22.71 -5.07
C ARG A 642 16.62 22.79 -5.09
N PRO A 643 16.01 23.86 -5.65
CA PRO A 643 14.56 23.92 -5.84
C PRO A 643 14.07 22.74 -6.67
N THR A 644 13.16 21.95 -6.11
CA THR A 644 12.75 20.66 -6.67
C THR A 644 11.23 20.61 -6.81
N LEU A 645 10.76 20.46 -8.05
CA LEU A 645 9.36 20.22 -8.35
C LEU A 645 9.07 18.72 -8.31
N VAL A 646 8.37 18.24 -7.29
CA VAL A 646 7.86 16.86 -7.27
C VAL A 646 6.42 16.80 -7.77
N ASN A 647 6.16 16.06 -8.84
CA ASN A 647 4.81 15.79 -9.36
C ASN A 647 4.60 14.28 -9.56
N ASN A 648 3.36 13.84 -9.36
CA ASN A 648 2.97 12.45 -9.57
C ASN A 648 2.87 12.13 -11.08
N VAL A 649 3.07 10.86 -11.43
CA VAL A 649 3.03 10.33 -12.83
C VAL A 649 1.79 10.81 -13.58
N GLU A 650 0.59 10.57 -13.07
CA GLU A 650 -0.67 10.96 -13.73
C GLU A 650 -0.76 12.48 -13.92
N THR A 651 -0.23 13.27 -12.98
CA THR A 651 -0.21 14.74 -13.09
C THR A 651 0.57 15.19 -14.32
N LEU A 652 1.75 14.59 -14.55
CA LEU A 652 2.58 14.89 -15.71
C LEU A 652 1.94 14.37 -16.99
N ALA A 653 1.35 13.17 -16.97
CA ALA A 653 0.73 12.55 -18.13
C ALA A 653 -0.52 13.30 -18.66
N ASN A 654 -1.15 14.17 -17.85
CA ASN A 654 -2.24 15.04 -18.30
C ASN A 654 -1.76 16.20 -19.20
N LEU A 655 -0.51 16.64 -19.06
CA LEU A 655 -0.01 17.86 -19.70
C LEU A 655 -0.05 17.80 -21.24
N PRO A 656 0.42 16.73 -21.90
CA PRO A 656 0.39 16.69 -23.37
C PRO A 656 -1.02 16.86 -23.95
N TRP A 657 -2.03 16.32 -23.28
CA TRP A 657 -3.42 16.49 -23.72
C TRP A 657 -3.91 17.93 -23.54
N ILE A 658 -3.62 18.55 -22.40
CA ILE A 658 -3.99 19.95 -22.10
C ILE A 658 -3.42 20.90 -23.15
N PHE A 659 -2.15 20.72 -23.55
CA PHE A 659 -1.51 21.60 -24.53
C PHE A 659 -1.93 21.33 -25.98
N ARG A 660 -2.39 20.12 -26.31
CA ARG A 660 -2.98 19.84 -27.65
C ARG A 660 -4.42 20.37 -27.77
N HIS A 661 -5.23 20.27 -26.72
CA HIS A 661 -6.68 20.55 -26.78
C HIS A 661 -7.07 21.89 -26.15
N GLY A 662 -6.17 22.54 -25.43
CA GLY A 662 -6.40 23.79 -24.72
C GLY A 662 -6.87 23.61 -23.29
N ALA A 663 -6.48 24.55 -22.43
CA ALA A 663 -6.83 24.57 -21.00
C ALA A 663 -8.33 24.57 -20.74
N GLU A 664 -9.10 25.34 -21.52
CA GLU A 664 -10.56 25.43 -21.39
C GLU A 664 -11.25 24.08 -21.66
N ALA A 665 -10.73 23.29 -22.61
CA ALA A 665 -11.28 21.96 -22.89
C ALA A 665 -11.12 21.02 -21.69
N PHE A 666 -9.99 21.10 -21.00
CA PHE A 666 -9.75 20.36 -19.77
C PHE A 666 -10.64 20.86 -18.62
N ALA A 667 -10.75 22.19 -18.46
CA ALA A 667 -11.52 22.80 -17.38
C ALA A 667 -13.03 22.56 -17.48
N ARG A 668 -13.57 22.32 -18.69
CA ARG A 668 -14.97 21.93 -18.92
C ARG A 668 -15.30 20.52 -18.44
N ILE A 669 -14.29 19.69 -18.20
CA ILE A 669 -14.45 18.32 -17.71
C ILE A 669 -14.35 18.37 -16.19
N GLY A 670 -15.23 17.67 -15.49
CA GLY A 670 -15.18 17.57 -14.04
C GLY A 670 -16.13 18.51 -13.30
N THR A 671 -15.78 18.85 -12.06
CA THR A 671 -16.51 19.85 -11.26
C THR A 671 -15.74 21.17 -11.25
N ARG A 672 -16.38 22.24 -10.77
CA ARG A 672 -15.75 23.57 -10.65
C ARG A 672 -14.44 23.53 -9.86
N ASP A 673 -14.41 22.74 -8.79
CA ASP A 673 -13.28 22.71 -7.85
C ASP A 673 -12.33 21.52 -8.14
N SER A 674 -12.73 20.60 -9.01
CA SER A 674 -11.94 19.44 -9.44
C SER A 674 -12.11 19.20 -10.94
N THR A 675 -11.26 19.82 -11.76
CA THR A 675 -11.33 19.71 -13.23
C THR A 675 -10.62 18.47 -13.76
N GLY A 676 -10.93 18.09 -14.99
CA GLY A 676 -10.35 16.97 -15.72
C GLY A 676 -10.86 15.59 -15.30
N THR A 677 -10.05 14.59 -15.62
CA THR A 677 -10.30 13.18 -15.27
C THR A 677 -9.38 12.72 -14.14
N LYS A 678 -9.72 11.57 -13.56
CA LYS A 678 -8.86 10.80 -12.66
C LYS A 678 -8.89 9.34 -13.08
N VAL A 679 -7.71 8.74 -13.13
CA VAL A 679 -7.58 7.29 -13.31
C VAL A 679 -7.83 6.61 -11.96
N PHE A 680 -8.66 5.57 -11.90
CA PHE A 680 -8.92 4.76 -10.71
C PHE A 680 -8.65 3.29 -10.98
N SER A 681 -8.18 2.58 -9.96
CA SER A 681 -8.19 1.12 -9.94
C SER A 681 -9.44 0.63 -9.21
N LEU A 682 -10.35 0.01 -9.95
CA LEU A 682 -11.58 -0.57 -9.44
C LEU A 682 -11.37 -2.07 -9.13
N SER A 683 -11.42 -2.43 -7.85
CA SER A 683 -11.15 -3.78 -7.35
C SER A 683 -12.09 -4.17 -6.20
N GLY A 684 -11.91 -5.37 -5.64
CA GLY A 684 -12.78 -5.90 -4.58
C GLY A 684 -13.99 -6.67 -5.15
N LYS A 685 -15.12 -6.60 -4.46
CA LYS A 685 -16.35 -7.36 -4.77
C LYS A 685 -17.17 -6.70 -5.87
N VAL A 686 -16.64 -6.67 -7.10
CA VAL A 686 -17.27 -6.03 -8.26
C VAL A 686 -17.18 -6.92 -9.51
N ARG A 687 -18.23 -6.93 -10.35
CA ARG A 687 -18.28 -7.83 -11.53
C ARG A 687 -17.25 -7.49 -12.60
N ARG A 688 -17.02 -6.19 -12.85
CA ARG A 688 -16.09 -5.66 -13.84
C ARG A 688 -14.97 -4.88 -13.16
N ALA A 689 -14.04 -5.61 -12.57
CA ALA A 689 -12.82 -5.04 -12.01
C ALA A 689 -11.83 -4.64 -13.11
N GLY A 690 -11.14 -3.52 -12.93
CA GLY A 690 -10.26 -2.98 -13.96
C GLY A 690 -9.76 -1.59 -13.65
N LEU A 691 -9.05 -1.01 -14.59
CA LEU A 691 -8.66 0.38 -14.56
C LEU A 691 -9.72 1.22 -15.28
N ILE A 692 -10.12 2.32 -14.66
CA ILE A 692 -11.14 3.23 -15.20
C ILE A 692 -10.57 4.65 -15.22
N GLU A 693 -10.84 5.42 -16.27
CA GLU A 693 -10.57 6.86 -16.28
C GLU A 693 -11.89 7.63 -16.24
N ALA A 694 -12.23 8.13 -15.06
CA ALA A 694 -13.51 8.77 -14.83
C ALA A 694 -13.37 10.30 -14.84
N PRO A 695 -14.33 11.04 -15.44
CA PRO A 695 -14.42 12.48 -15.22
C PRO A 695 -14.65 12.75 -13.73
N MET A 696 -13.99 13.79 -13.19
CA MET A 696 -14.22 14.22 -11.81
C MET A 696 -15.72 14.53 -11.58
N GLY A 697 -16.22 14.22 -10.39
CA GLY A 697 -17.64 14.39 -10.06
C GLY A 697 -18.55 13.23 -10.46
N MET A 698 -18.08 12.21 -11.18
CA MET A 698 -18.81 10.94 -11.30
C MET A 698 -19.08 10.37 -9.90
N THR A 699 -20.27 9.83 -9.65
CA THR A 699 -20.63 9.33 -8.30
C THR A 699 -19.99 7.97 -8.00
N LEU A 700 -19.80 7.65 -6.72
CA LEU A 700 -19.38 6.30 -6.31
C LEU A 700 -20.37 5.23 -6.80
N ARG A 701 -21.67 5.54 -6.82
CA ARG A 701 -22.73 4.65 -7.34
C ARG A 701 -22.52 4.35 -8.82
N ASP A 702 -22.25 5.37 -9.64
CA ASP A 702 -22.00 5.17 -11.07
C ASP A 702 -20.75 4.31 -11.30
N VAL A 703 -19.68 4.56 -10.55
CA VAL A 703 -18.46 3.75 -10.65
C VAL A 703 -18.74 2.29 -10.27
N VAL A 704 -19.43 2.02 -9.17
CA VAL A 704 -19.66 0.64 -8.70
C VAL A 704 -20.72 -0.08 -9.54
N GLN A 705 -21.87 0.55 -9.78
CA GLN A 705 -23.03 -0.09 -10.39
C GLN A 705 -22.98 -0.04 -11.92
N ARG A 706 -22.69 1.13 -12.50
CA ARG A 706 -22.68 1.30 -13.96
C ARG A 706 -21.38 0.77 -14.56
N VAL A 707 -20.23 1.31 -14.15
CA VAL A 707 -18.93 0.89 -14.69
C VAL A 707 -18.57 -0.51 -14.20
N GLY A 708 -18.60 -0.72 -12.88
CA GLY A 708 -18.28 -1.99 -12.23
C GLY A 708 -19.32 -3.11 -12.42
N GLY A 709 -20.54 -2.80 -12.85
CA GLY A 709 -21.61 -3.78 -13.04
C GLY A 709 -22.23 -4.30 -11.74
N GLY A 710 -21.96 -3.66 -10.59
CA GLY A 710 -22.49 -4.04 -9.30
C GLY A 710 -21.77 -5.21 -8.62
N ILE A 711 -22.35 -5.67 -7.51
CA ILE A 711 -21.78 -6.73 -6.68
C ILE A 711 -22.07 -8.11 -7.29
N PRO A 712 -21.08 -9.03 -7.34
CA PRO A 712 -21.28 -10.39 -7.80
C PRO A 712 -22.34 -11.16 -6.98
N HIS A 713 -22.93 -12.18 -7.59
CA HIS A 713 -23.84 -13.14 -6.94
C HIS A 713 -25.09 -12.53 -6.27
N GLY A 714 -25.50 -11.32 -6.66
CA GLY A 714 -26.71 -10.67 -6.13
C GLY A 714 -26.60 -10.19 -4.68
N LYS A 715 -25.39 -10.17 -4.12
CA LYS A 715 -25.13 -9.69 -2.75
C LYS A 715 -25.31 -8.19 -2.62
N GLN A 716 -25.43 -7.73 -1.38
CA GLN A 716 -25.60 -6.30 -1.11
C GLN A 716 -24.28 -5.52 -1.13
N PHE A 717 -24.34 -4.33 -1.71
CA PHE A 717 -23.26 -3.36 -1.66
C PHE A 717 -23.18 -2.73 -0.27
N LYS A 718 -22.04 -2.85 0.40
CA LYS A 718 -21.84 -2.37 1.77
C LYS A 718 -21.10 -1.05 1.85
N ALA A 719 -19.92 -0.98 1.24
CA ALA A 719 -19.05 0.20 1.30
C ALA A 719 -18.00 0.19 0.18
N VAL A 720 -17.41 1.36 -0.09
CA VAL A 720 -16.18 1.49 -0.86
C VAL A 720 -15.10 2.08 0.03
N GLN A 721 -13.94 1.42 0.08
CA GLN A 721 -12.72 2.08 0.55
C GLN A 721 -12.14 2.90 -0.60
N ILE A 722 -11.91 4.19 -0.36
CA ILE A 722 -11.27 5.10 -1.29
C ILE A 722 -10.12 5.85 -0.62
N GLY A 723 -9.01 6.00 -1.35
CA GLY A 723 -7.83 6.74 -0.90
C GLY A 723 -6.73 5.87 -0.29
N GLY A 724 -6.72 4.56 -0.60
CA GLY A 724 -5.72 3.62 -0.10
C GLY A 724 -5.86 3.33 1.41
N PRO A 725 -4.80 2.88 2.08
CA PRO A 725 -4.82 2.55 3.52
C PRO A 725 -5.00 3.73 4.45
N SER A 726 -4.70 4.93 3.97
CA SER A 726 -4.96 6.20 4.67
C SER A 726 -6.33 6.80 4.28
N GLY A 727 -7.09 6.07 3.47
CA GLY A 727 -8.40 6.43 2.98
C GLY A 727 -9.52 6.26 4.00
N GLY A 728 -10.76 6.50 3.56
CA GLY A 728 -11.96 6.29 4.36
C GLY A 728 -12.89 5.26 3.75
N CYS A 729 -13.66 4.58 4.59
CA CYS A 729 -14.75 3.68 4.18
C CYS A 729 -16.03 4.48 3.98
N VAL A 730 -16.48 4.64 2.74
CA VAL A 730 -17.74 5.31 2.40
C VAL A 730 -18.87 4.28 2.30
N PRO A 731 -19.92 4.35 3.12
CA PRO A 731 -21.00 3.38 3.11
C PRO A 731 -21.91 3.52 1.88
N ALA A 732 -22.61 2.44 1.51
CA ALA A 732 -23.51 2.40 0.36
C ALA A 732 -24.63 3.46 0.40
N ARG A 733 -25.07 3.88 1.60
CA ARG A 733 -26.04 4.98 1.78
C ARG A 733 -25.52 6.35 1.34
N LEU A 734 -24.21 6.50 1.16
CA LEU A 734 -23.54 7.70 0.64
C LEU A 734 -22.97 7.47 -0.77
N ALA A 735 -23.43 6.46 -1.50
CA ALA A 735 -22.91 6.13 -2.83
C ALA A 735 -23.12 7.25 -3.87
N ASP A 736 -24.08 8.14 -3.65
CA ASP A 736 -24.31 9.29 -4.54
C ASP A 736 -23.29 10.43 -4.33
N THR A 737 -22.31 10.25 -3.43
CA THR A 737 -21.21 11.20 -3.24
C THR A 737 -20.41 11.33 -4.55
N PRO A 738 -20.29 12.56 -5.10
CA PRO A 738 -19.43 12.82 -6.25
C PRO A 738 -17.97 12.56 -5.90
N ILE A 739 -17.23 11.95 -6.83
CA ILE A 739 -15.79 11.72 -6.67
C ILE A 739 -15.05 13.01 -7.04
N ASP A 740 -14.86 13.87 -6.05
CA ASP A 740 -14.03 15.07 -6.10
C ASP A 740 -13.29 15.28 -4.75
N TYR A 741 -12.27 16.14 -4.71
CA TYR A 741 -11.41 16.24 -3.52
C TYR A 741 -12.16 16.74 -2.27
N GLU A 742 -13.15 17.60 -2.46
CA GLU A 742 -13.87 18.31 -1.40
C GLU A 742 -14.99 17.43 -0.82
N GLN A 743 -15.80 16.80 -1.68
CA GLN A 743 -16.88 15.90 -1.27
C GLN A 743 -16.36 14.65 -0.58
N LEU A 744 -15.25 14.07 -1.06
CA LEU A 744 -14.62 12.93 -0.39
C LEU A 744 -14.15 13.30 1.03
N ARG A 745 -13.56 14.48 1.19
CA ARG A 745 -13.12 14.97 2.51
C ARG A 745 -14.30 15.10 3.49
N ASN A 746 -15.45 15.56 3.01
CA ASN A 746 -16.66 15.74 3.83
C ASN A 746 -17.20 14.41 4.39
N VAL A 747 -17.01 13.30 3.67
CA VAL A 747 -17.38 11.95 4.12
C VAL A 747 -16.25 11.24 4.87
N GLY A 748 -15.17 11.94 5.23
CA GLY A 748 -14.03 11.38 5.96
C GLY A 748 -13.11 10.50 5.12
N ALA A 749 -13.25 10.54 3.79
CA ALA A 749 -12.37 9.87 2.85
C ALA A 749 -11.45 10.87 2.14
N ILE A 750 -10.54 10.37 1.31
CA ILE A 750 -9.64 11.18 0.50
C ILE A 750 -9.52 10.57 -0.89
N MET A 751 -9.12 11.36 -1.89
CA MET A 751 -8.85 10.84 -3.22
C MET A 751 -7.72 9.80 -3.20
N GLY A 752 -6.65 10.10 -2.44
CA GLY A 752 -5.42 9.30 -2.41
C GLY A 752 -4.89 9.05 -3.82
N SER A 753 -4.22 7.91 -4.02
CA SER A 753 -3.77 7.48 -5.35
C SER A 753 -4.90 7.26 -6.35
N GLY A 754 -6.13 6.98 -5.90
CA GLY A 754 -7.27 6.59 -6.76
C GLY A 754 -7.63 5.10 -6.69
N GLY A 755 -7.14 4.36 -5.70
CA GLY A 755 -7.61 3.01 -5.42
C GLY A 755 -9.04 2.97 -4.88
N LEU A 756 -9.91 2.17 -5.52
CA LEU A 756 -11.29 1.90 -5.11
C LEU A 756 -11.48 0.41 -4.83
N VAL A 757 -11.74 0.06 -3.57
CA VAL A 757 -12.01 -1.32 -3.15
C VAL A 757 -13.47 -1.44 -2.73
N VAL A 758 -14.24 -2.17 -3.53
CA VAL A 758 -15.67 -2.42 -3.29
C VAL A 758 -15.84 -3.57 -2.29
N LEU A 759 -16.72 -3.38 -1.32
CA LEU A 759 -17.00 -4.31 -0.23
C LEU A 759 -18.47 -4.76 -0.26
N ASP A 760 -18.71 -6.03 0.05
CA ASP A 760 -20.04 -6.61 0.16
C ASP A 760 -20.46 -6.84 1.63
N GLU A 761 -21.66 -7.39 1.84
CA GLU A 761 -22.21 -7.66 3.17
C GLU A 761 -21.40 -8.64 4.04
N ASP A 762 -20.53 -9.47 3.44
CA ASP A 762 -19.70 -10.45 4.15
C ASP A 762 -18.35 -9.87 4.62
N ASP A 763 -18.06 -8.60 4.33
CA ASP A 763 -16.81 -7.96 4.75
C ASP A 763 -16.96 -7.30 6.13
N CYS A 764 -16.05 -7.58 7.07
CA CYS A 764 -16.10 -7.02 8.42
C CYS A 764 -15.42 -5.64 8.46
N MET A 765 -16.14 -4.60 8.88
CA MET A 765 -15.60 -3.23 8.89
C MET A 765 -14.55 -3.02 10.00
N VAL A 766 -14.67 -3.75 11.11
CA VAL A 766 -13.70 -3.71 12.21
C VAL A 766 -12.37 -4.37 11.81
N ASP A 767 -12.44 -5.56 11.19
CA ASP A 767 -11.25 -6.23 10.67
C ASP A 767 -10.57 -5.42 9.56
N LEU A 768 -11.36 -4.80 8.69
CA LEU A 768 -10.83 -3.95 7.62
C LEU A 768 -10.09 -2.73 8.19
N ALA A 769 -10.67 -2.05 9.19
CA ALA A 769 -10.00 -0.94 9.88
C ALA A 769 -8.69 -1.40 10.55
N ARG A 770 -8.71 -2.57 11.20
CA ARG A 770 -7.54 -3.21 11.81
C ARG A 770 -6.46 -3.53 10.79
N TYR A 771 -6.84 -4.05 9.62
CA TYR A 771 -5.93 -4.34 8.51
C TYR A 771 -5.23 -3.08 8.01
N PHE A 772 -5.96 -2.01 7.70
CA PHE A 772 -5.36 -0.77 7.20
C PHE A 772 -4.49 -0.08 8.24
N LEU A 773 -4.89 -0.12 9.50
CA LEU A 773 -4.08 0.43 10.58
C LEU A 773 -2.80 -0.38 10.79
N ARG A 774 -2.87 -1.72 10.71
CA ARG A 774 -1.68 -2.59 10.74
C ARG A 774 -0.70 -2.22 9.63
N PHE A 775 -1.21 -2.04 8.41
CA PHE A 775 -0.41 -1.61 7.28
C PHE A 775 0.27 -0.26 7.57
N THR A 776 -0.50 0.78 7.91
CA THR A 776 0.06 2.13 8.15
C THR A 776 1.01 2.19 9.36
N GLN A 777 0.80 1.34 10.36
CA GLN A 777 1.71 1.19 11.50
C GLN A 777 3.03 0.54 11.09
N ARG A 778 3.00 -0.50 10.24
CA ARG A 778 4.18 -1.15 9.67
C ARG A 778 4.98 -0.18 8.81
N GLU A 779 4.30 0.59 7.97
CA GLU A 779 4.88 1.59 7.07
C GLU A 779 5.27 2.91 7.76
N SER A 780 5.15 2.99 9.09
CA SER A 780 5.54 4.18 9.83
C SER A 780 7.06 4.33 9.79
N CYS A 781 7.55 5.47 9.29
CA CYS A 781 8.98 5.81 9.34
C CYS A 781 9.56 5.93 10.77
N GLY A 782 8.73 5.83 11.82
CA GLY A 782 9.16 5.86 13.21
C GLY A 782 9.54 7.25 13.76
N ARG A 783 9.54 8.31 12.94
CA ARG A 783 10.07 9.62 13.33
C ARG A 783 9.24 10.37 14.39
N CYS A 784 7.91 10.39 14.26
CA CYS A 784 7.04 11.16 15.17
C CYS A 784 6.30 10.23 16.15
N THR A 785 6.22 10.64 17.43
CA THR A 785 5.63 9.84 18.50
C THR A 785 4.17 9.49 18.24
N PHE A 786 3.39 10.45 17.73
CA PHE A 786 1.97 10.26 17.45
C PHE A 786 1.72 9.17 16.41
N CYS A 787 2.43 9.20 15.29
CA CYS A 787 2.32 8.13 14.29
C CYS A 787 2.92 6.82 14.81
N ARG A 788 4.17 6.82 15.31
CA ARG A 788 4.89 5.60 15.71
C ARG A 788 4.20 4.84 16.85
N ILE A 789 3.74 5.55 17.88
CA ILE A 789 3.19 4.95 19.10
C ILE A 789 1.66 5.01 19.09
N GLY A 790 1.07 6.12 18.64
CA GLY A 790 -0.38 6.28 18.66
C GLY A 790 -1.10 5.30 17.73
N THR A 791 -0.59 5.07 16.51
CA THR A 791 -1.16 4.04 15.62
C THR A 791 -1.02 2.64 16.20
N LYS A 792 0.11 2.33 16.87
CA LYS A 792 0.31 1.07 17.59
C LYS A 792 -0.73 0.87 18.69
N ARG A 793 -1.01 1.90 19.49
CA ARG A 793 -2.03 1.84 20.55
C ARG A 793 -3.44 1.65 19.97
N LEU A 794 -3.79 2.35 18.90
CA LEU A 794 -5.05 2.12 18.18
C LEU A 794 -5.15 0.67 17.70
N LEU A 795 -4.07 0.12 17.15
CA LEU A 795 -4.02 -1.25 16.63
C LEU A 795 -4.19 -2.28 17.74
N GLU A 796 -3.53 -2.09 18.88
CA GLU A 796 -3.69 -2.95 20.06
C GLU A 796 -5.15 -2.98 20.56
N ILE A 797 -5.88 -1.87 20.47
CA ILE A 797 -7.32 -1.85 20.83
C ILE A 797 -8.13 -2.65 19.81
N LEU A 798 -7.91 -2.44 18.51
CA LEU A 798 -8.62 -3.17 17.45
C LEU A 798 -8.32 -4.67 17.47
N ASP A 799 -7.07 -5.07 17.74
CA ASP A 799 -6.69 -6.47 17.91
C ASP A 799 -7.46 -7.11 19.07
N ARG A 800 -7.53 -6.46 20.24
CA ARG A 800 -8.37 -6.95 21.36
C ARG A 800 -9.83 -7.12 20.96
N ILE A 801 -10.41 -6.15 20.25
CA ILE A 801 -11.82 -6.20 19.81
C ILE A 801 -12.04 -7.39 18.87
N CYS A 802 -11.17 -7.60 17.88
CA CYS A 802 -11.26 -8.72 16.95
C CYS A 802 -10.96 -10.09 17.58
N GLU A 803 -10.20 -10.12 18.67
CA GLU A 803 -9.89 -11.33 19.45
C GLU A 803 -10.97 -11.67 20.50
N GLY A 804 -12.00 -10.82 20.66
CA GLY A 804 -13.06 -11.00 21.67
C GLY A 804 -12.67 -10.58 23.08
N ASN A 805 -11.58 -9.81 23.22
CA ASN A 805 -11.06 -9.25 24.46
C ASN A 805 -11.34 -7.75 24.61
N GLY A 806 -12.33 -7.22 23.88
CA GLY A 806 -12.71 -5.82 23.92
C GLY A 806 -13.27 -5.39 25.28
N LYS A 807 -13.06 -4.12 25.63
CA LYS A 807 -13.43 -3.55 26.93
C LYS A 807 -14.43 -2.41 26.78
N ARG A 808 -15.22 -2.19 27.83
CA ARG A 808 -16.06 -0.99 27.93
C ARG A 808 -15.17 0.25 27.93
N GLY A 809 -15.45 1.20 27.04
CA GLY A 809 -14.67 2.43 26.85
C GLY A 809 -13.65 2.37 25.71
N ASP A 810 -13.37 1.20 25.13
CA ASP A 810 -12.42 1.07 24.01
C ASP A 810 -12.81 1.98 22.82
N LEU A 811 -14.11 2.16 22.54
CA LEU A 811 -14.57 3.01 21.42
C LEU A 811 -14.29 4.50 21.67
N ASP A 812 -14.48 4.98 22.90
CA ASP A 812 -14.21 6.38 23.26
C ASP A 812 -12.70 6.66 23.22
N GLU A 813 -11.89 5.68 23.64
CA GLU A 813 -10.43 5.74 23.55
C GLU A 813 -9.96 5.77 22.09
N ILE A 814 -10.55 4.94 21.21
CA ILE A 814 -10.28 4.96 19.78
C ILE A 814 -10.56 6.34 19.19
N GLU A 815 -11.72 6.96 19.47
CA GLU A 815 -12.08 8.27 18.94
C GLU A 815 -11.09 9.37 19.38
N SER A 816 -10.79 9.42 20.68
CA SER A 816 -9.87 10.41 21.25
C SER A 816 -8.44 10.25 20.71
N LEU A 817 -7.96 9.01 20.64
CA LEU A 817 -6.62 8.72 20.16
C LEU A 817 -6.49 8.94 18.65
N ALA A 818 -7.49 8.57 17.85
CA ALA A 818 -7.52 8.84 16.42
C ALA A 818 -7.40 10.34 16.11
N ALA A 819 -8.16 11.18 16.82
CA ALA A 819 -8.07 12.64 16.68
C ALA A 819 -6.68 13.16 17.08
N THR A 820 -6.13 12.64 18.18
CA THR A 820 -4.80 13.04 18.67
C THR A 820 -3.67 12.66 17.70
N VAL A 821 -3.72 11.44 17.14
CA VAL A 821 -2.76 10.98 16.13
C VAL A 821 -2.84 11.83 14.87
N SER A 822 -4.06 12.14 14.42
CA SER A 822 -4.29 12.97 13.24
C SER A 822 -3.73 14.38 13.42
N ALA A 823 -3.98 15.01 14.57
CA ALA A 823 -3.52 16.37 14.86
C ALA A 823 -2.00 16.46 15.11
N GLY A 824 -1.42 15.47 15.80
CA GLY A 824 -0.03 15.51 16.25
C GLY A 824 1.03 15.01 15.26
N SER A 825 0.60 14.38 14.15
CA SER A 825 1.54 13.76 13.20
C SER A 825 2.21 14.78 12.26
N LEU A 826 3.49 14.52 11.94
CA LEU A 826 4.32 15.42 11.13
C LEU A 826 3.91 15.46 9.65
N CYS A 827 3.69 14.29 9.04
CA CYS A 827 3.43 14.14 7.61
C CYS A 827 2.02 13.62 7.33
N GLY A 828 1.63 13.63 6.04
CA GLY A 828 0.32 13.18 5.58
C GLY A 828 -0.06 11.80 6.10
N LEU A 829 0.85 10.82 6.00
CA LEU A 829 0.62 9.44 6.44
C LEU A 829 0.10 9.35 7.88
N GLY A 830 0.81 9.94 8.84
CA GLY A 830 0.36 9.90 10.23
C GLY A 830 -0.93 10.68 10.48
N LYS A 831 -1.16 11.76 9.72
CA LYS A 831 -2.38 12.57 9.83
C LYS A 831 -3.63 11.81 9.35
N THR A 832 -3.47 10.94 8.36
CA THR A 832 -4.56 10.21 7.70
C THR A 832 -4.64 8.73 8.08
N ALA A 833 -3.62 8.16 8.73
CA ALA A 833 -3.62 6.77 9.19
C ALA A 833 -4.87 6.39 10.04
N PRO A 834 -5.45 7.29 10.87
CA PRO A 834 -6.67 6.97 11.60
C PRO A 834 -7.96 6.97 10.77
N ASN A 835 -7.96 7.44 9.51
CA ASN A 835 -9.17 7.62 8.70
C ASN A 835 -10.01 6.34 8.52
N PRO A 836 -9.44 5.16 8.23
CA PRO A 836 -10.23 3.94 8.11
C PRO A 836 -10.93 3.59 9.44
N VAL A 837 -10.24 3.81 10.56
CA VAL A 837 -10.79 3.57 11.89
C VAL A 837 -11.91 4.56 12.21
N ALA A 838 -11.65 5.85 12.01
CA ALA A 838 -12.61 6.92 12.29
C ALA A 838 -13.88 6.80 11.43
N THR A 839 -13.74 6.50 10.14
CA THR A 839 -14.90 6.36 9.23
C THR A 839 -15.69 5.09 9.50
N THR A 840 -15.04 3.94 9.75
CA THR A 840 -15.75 2.71 10.08
C THR A 840 -16.46 2.81 11.42
N LEU A 841 -15.83 3.42 12.43
CA LEU A 841 -16.47 3.68 13.71
C LEU A 841 -17.66 4.64 13.58
N ARG A 842 -17.55 5.67 12.73
CA ARG A 842 -18.64 6.62 12.47
C ARG A 842 -19.82 5.96 11.75
N TYR A 843 -19.55 5.11 10.77
CA TYR A 843 -20.58 4.64 9.83
C TYR A 843 -21.10 3.22 10.09
N PHE A 844 -20.37 2.42 10.86
CA PHE A 844 -20.63 1.00 11.15
C PHE A 844 -20.40 0.70 12.64
N ARG A 845 -20.76 1.63 13.53
CA ARG A 845 -20.58 1.51 14.98
C ARG A 845 -21.21 0.24 15.55
N GLU A 846 -22.34 -0.18 14.97
CA GLU A 846 -23.06 -1.39 15.32
C GLU A 846 -22.19 -2.66 15.18
N GLU A 847 -21.25 -2.70 14.24
CA GLU A 847 -20.32 -3.83 14.11
C GLU A 847 -19.29 -3.83 15.24
N TYR A 848 -18.80 -2.67 15.65
CA TYR A 848 -17.89 -2.55 16.79
C TYR A 848 -18.59 -3.01 18.08
N GLU A 849 -19.82 -2.57 18.31
CA GLU A 849 -20.63 -2.99 19.46
C GLU A 849 -20.91 -4.50 19.44
N ALA A 850 -21.17 -5.09 18.27
CA ALA A 850 -21.30 -6.54 18.14
C ALA A 850 -20.02 -7.28 18.52
N HIS A 851 -18.84 -6.76 18.14
CA HIS A 851 -17.55 -7.37 18.52
C HIS A 851 -17.29 -7.26 20.02
N LEU A 852 -17.63 -6.13 20.64
CA LEU A 852 -17.59 -5.99 22.11
C LEU A 852 -18.54 -6.97 22.81
N ALA A 853 -19.64 -7.34 22.16
CA ALA A 853 -20.55 -8.39 22.62
C ALA A 853 -20.13 -9.82 22.20
N GLY A 854 -18.89 -10.02 21.75
CA GLY A 854 -18.34 -11.33 21.43
C GLY A 854 -18.78 -11.93 20.10
N ARG A 855 -19.29 -11.12 19.17
CA ARG A 855 -19.82 -11.60 17.89
C ARG A 855 -19.26 -10.81 16.72
N CYS A 856 -18.90 -11.50 15.63
CA CYS A 856 -18.58 -10.88 14.35
C CYS A 856 -19.75 -11.09 13.37
N PRO A 857 -20.56 -10.07 13.06
CA PRO A 857 -21.72 -10.23 12.18
C PRO A 857 -21.37 -10.77 10.78
N ALA A 858 -20.21 -10.34 10.25
CA ALA A 858 -19.70 -10.78 8.95
C ALA A 858 -19.01 -12.16 8.99
N GLY A 859 -18.84 -12.77 10.17
CA GLY A 859 -18.23 -14.09 10.30
C GLY A 859 -16.72 -14.17 9.95
N ARG A 860 -16.02 -13.03 9.92
CA ARG A 860 -14.61 -12.95 9.46
C ARG A 860 -13.58 -13.11 10.57
N CYS A 861 -13.84 -12.60 11.77
CA CYS A 861 -12.90 -12.63 12.89
C CYS A 861 -12.88 -14.03 13.53
N PRO A 862 -11.79 -14.83 13.39
CA PRO A 862 -11.78 -16.23 13.80
C PRO A 862 -12.10 -16.43 15.29
N ALA A 863 -11.62 -15.55 16.17
CA ALA A 863 -11.84 -15.67 17.60
C ALA A 863 -13.32 -15.56 18.03
N LEU A 864 -14.17 -14.95 17.18
CA LEU A 864 -15.56 -14.62 17.46
C LEU A 864 -16.58 -15.56 16.80
N VAL A 865 -16.10 -16.57 16.07
CA VAL A 865 -16.95 -17.44 15.25
C VAL A 865 -16.74 -18.92 15.53
N GLU A 866 -17.78 -19.70 15.23
CA GLU A 866 -17.77 -21.16 15.19
C GLU A 866 -18.41 -21.64 13.89
N TYR A 867 -17.95 -22.77 13.38
CA TYR A 867 -18.58 -23.44 12.25
C TYR A 867 -19.54 -24.51 12.76
N ARG A 868 -20.76 -24.54 12.23
CA ARG A 868 -21.79 -25.53 12.59
C ARG A 868 -22.33 -26.18 11.34
N VAL A 869 -22.57 -27.48 11.41
CA VAL A 869 -23.16 -28.26 10.32
C VAL A 869 -24.67 -28.32 10.55
N THR A 870 -25.45 -28.02 9.52
CA THR A 870 -26.91 -28.11 9.59
C THR A 870 -27.40 -29.55 9.32
N PRO A 871 -28.63 -29.91 9.72
CA PRO A 871 -29.18 -31.26 9.54
C PRO A 871 -29.27 -31.71 8.08
N GLU A 872 -29.24 -30.79 7.11
CA GLU A 872 -29.29 -31.06 5.67
C GLU A 872 -27.98 -31.65 5.12
N CYS A 873 -26.96 -31.86 5.97
CA CYS A 873 -25.70 -32.47 5.58
C CYS A 873 -25.90 -33.90 5.04
N ILE A 874 -25.47 -34.14 3.80
CA ILE A 874 -25.58 -35.43 3.11
C ILE A 874 -24.45 -36.44 3.46
N GLY A 875 -23.51 -36.06 4.33
CA GLY A 875 -22.45 -36.97 4.75
C GLY A 875 -21.39 -37.33 3.68
N CYS A 876 -21.09 -36.43 2.74
CA CYS A 876 -20.19 -36.70 1.60
C CYS A 876 -18.69 -36.80 1.95
N THR A 877 -18.28 -36.47 3.19
CA THR A 877 -16.89 -36.50 3.71
C THR A 877 -15.87 -35.53 3.09
N ILE A 878 -16.24 -34.76 2.06
CA ILE A 878 -15.32 -33.81 1.40
C ILE A 878 -14.75 -32.80 2.42
N CYS A 879 -15.58 -32.27 3.31
CA CYS A 879 -15.16 -31.32 4.35
C CYS A 879 -14.15 -31.92 5.34
N ALA A 880 -14.29 -33.21 5.66
CA ALA A 880 -13.35 -33.94 6.52
C ALA A 880 -12.02 -34.20 5.83
N GLN A 881 -12.05 -34.67 4.57
CA GLN A 881 -10.85 -34.91 3.75
C GLN A 881 -10.02 -33.64 3.53
N ARG A 882 -10.69 -32.48 3.46
CA ARG A 882 -10.05 -31.18 3.26
C ARG A 882 -9.72 -30.45 4.56
N CYS A 883 -10.04 -31.01 5.72
CA CYS A 883 -9.75 -30.37 7.01
C CYS A 883 -8.25 -30.47 7.34
N PRO A 884 -7.51 -29.35 7.42
CA PRO A 884 -6.05 -29.39 7.61
C PRO A 884 -5.63 -29.87 9.01
N VAL A 885 -6.54 -29.82 9.98
CA VAL A 885 -6.28 -30.15 11.39
C VAL A 885 -7.11 -31.34 11.90
N GLY A 886 -7.86 -32.00 11.01
CA GLY A 886 -8.69 -33.15 11.40
C GLY A 886 -9.82 -32.83 12.37
N ALA A 887 -10.31 -31.58 12.40
CA ALA A 887 -11.42 -31.16 13.28
C ALA A 887 -12.80 -31.75 12.88
N ILE A 888 -12.86 -32.51 11.78
CA ILE A 888 -14.09 -33.12 11.27
C ILE A 888 -13.78 -34.59 11.02
N ALA A 889 -14.49 -35.49 11.70
CA ALA A 889 -14.38 -36.92 11.47
C ALA A 889 -14.98 -37.29 10.11
N ALA A 890 -14.31 -38.18 9.36
CA ALA A 890 -14.83 -38.68 8.09
C ALA A 890 -15.81 -39.84 8.35
N THR A 891 -17.09 -39.50 8.54
CA THR A 891 -18.18 -40.45 8.78
C THR A 891 -19.15 -40.45 7.58
N PRO A 892 -18.96 -41.35 6.59
CA PRO A 892 -19.78 -41.38 5.38
C PRO A 892 -21.27 -41.54 5.70
N TYR A 893 -22.12 -40.79 4.99
CA TYR A 893 -23.59 -40.80 5.11
C TYR A 893 -24.15 -40.32 6.46
N GLU A 894 -23.30 -39.80 7.35
CA GLU A 894 -23.70 -39.20 8.62
C GLU A 894 -23.57 -37.67 8.58
N VAL A 895 -24.40 -36.98 9.37
CA VAL A 895 -24.27 -35.54 9.59
C VAL A 895 -22.95 -35.28 10.30
N HIS A 896 -22.05 -34.55 9.64
CA HIS A 896 -20.73 -34.30 10.19
C HIS A 896 -20.81 -33.31 11.37
N VAL A 897 -19.86 -33.42 12.30
CA VAL A 897 -19.70 -32.49 13.43
C VAL A 897 -18.31 -31.87 13.37
N ILE A 898 -18.24 -30.55 13.63
CA ILE A 898 -16.98 -29.81 13.68
C ILE A 898 -16.60 -29.64 15.15
N ASP A 899 -15.47 -30.22 15.54
CA ASP A 899 -14.88 -29.99 16.86
C ASP A 899 -14.33 -28.55 16.93
N SER A 900 -14.96 -27.71 17.74
CA SER A 900 -14.63 -26.29 17.85
C SER A 900 -13.32 -26.01 18.60
N ASP A 901 -12.83 -26.97 19.38
CA ASP A 901 -11.57 -26.86 20.13
C ASP A 901 -10.37 -27.24 19.25
N VAL A 902 -10.56 -28.18 18.31
CA VAL A 902 -9.53 -28.53 17.30
C VAL A 902 -9.58 -27.58 16.10
N CYS A 903 -10.75 -27.07 15.74
CA CYS A 903 -10.94 -26.27 14.53
C CYS A 903 -10.16 -24.95 14.57
N THR A 904 -9.27 -24.74 13.59
CA THR A 904 -8.54 -23.46 13.39
C THR A 904 -9.37 -22.39 12.69
N ARG A 905 -10.62 -22.70 12.33
CA ARG A 905 -11.57 -21.78 11.69
C ARG A 905 -11.05 -21.24 10.35
N CYS A 906 -10.36 -22.10 9.62
CA CYS A 906 -9.77 -21.80 8.30
C CYS A 906 -10.79 -21.68 7.16
N ASP A 907 -12.08 -21.95 7.39
CA ASP A 907 -13.21 -21.83 6.43
C ASP A 907 -13.21 -22.83 5.27
N VAL A 908 -12.17 -23.63 5.10
CA VAL A 908 -12.04 -24.59 3.98
C VAL A 908 -13.27 -25.51 3.89
N CYS A 909 -13.72 -26.04 5.03
CA CYS A 909 -14.87 -26.95 5.09
C CYS A 909 -16.15 -26.35 4.49
N ARG A 910 -16.43 -25.06 4.75
CA ARG A 910 -17.60 -24.36 4.20
C ARG A 910 -17.49 -24.15 2.70
N GLN A 911 -16.31 -23.81 2.20
CA GLN A 911 -16.08 -23.52 0.78
C GLN A 911 -16.24 -24.77 -0.10
N VAL A 912 -15.81 -25.94 0.40
CA VAL A 912 -15.89 -27.21 -0.33
C VAL A 912 -17.21 -27.95 -0.14
N CYS A 913 -18.14 -27.41 0.66
CA CYS A 913 -19.40 -28.07 0.96
C CYS A 913 -20.38 -27.93 -0.23
N PRO A 914 -20.74 -29.03 -0.93
CA PRO A 914 -21.57 -28.96 -2.13
C PRO A 914 -23.00 -28.49 -1.83
N GLU A 915 -23.51 -28.82 -0.65
CA GLU A 915 -24.87 -28.47 -0.20
C GLU A 915 -24.92 -27.16 0.60
N GLY A 916 -23.78 -26.51 0.86
CA GLY A 916 -23.72 -25.28 1.64
C GLY A 916 -24.21 -25.40 3.09
N THR A 917 -24.16 -26.60 3.68
CA THR A 917 -24.74 -26.92 5.00
C THR A 917 -23.84 -26.55 6.19
N ILE A 918 -22.67 -25.96 5.93
CA ILE A 918 -21.76 -25.49 6.99
C ILE A 918 -21.96 -23.98 7.14
N VAL A 919 -22.52 -23.57 8.28
CA VAL A 919 -22.85 -22.19 8.61
C VAL A 919 -21.89 -21.61 9.65
N VAL A 920 -21.71 -20.29 9.62
CA VAL A 920 -20.90 -19.57 10.61
C VAL A 920 -21.83 -19.00 11.67
N GLY A 921 -21.60 -19.37 12.93
CA GLY A 921 -22.33 -18.88 14.09
C GLY A 921 -21.44 -18.09 15.06
N PRO A 922 -22.03 -17.35 16.00
CA PRO A 922 -21.27 -16.71 17.07
C PRO A 922 -20.66 -17.76 17.99
N ARG A 923 -19.43 -17.50 18.45
CA ARG A 923 -18.77 -18.37 19.43
C ARG A 923 -19.54 -18.37 20.75
N ASN A 924 -19.82 -19.55 21.31
CA ASN A 924 -20.63 -19.64 22.52
C ASN A 924 -19.79 -19.30 23.75
N GLN A 925 -19.86 -18.05 24.24
CA GLN A 925 -19.10 -17.59 25.41
C GLN A 925 -19.54 -18.24 26.74
N ALA A 926 -20.66 -18.96 26.76
CA ALA A 926 -21.20 -19.57 27.99
C ALA A 926 -20.35 -20.73 28.57
N ALA A 927 -19.32 -21.21 27.86
CA ALA A 927 -18.44 -22.28 28.33
C ALA A 927 -17.08 -21.80 28.88
N ALA A 928 -16.78 -20.50 28.82
CA ALA A 928 -15.45 -19.95 29.13
C ALA A 928 -15.43 -19.04 30.39
N ALA A 929 -16.19 -19.39 31.43
CA ALA A 929 -15.90 -18.84 32.76
C ALA A 929 -14.62 -19.51 33.30
N PRO A 930 -13.68 -18.78 33.93
CA PRO A 930 -12.48 -19.39 34.50
C PRO A 930 -12.91 -20.38 35.58
N SER A 931 -12.64 -21.66 35.34
CA SER A 931 -12.85 -22.70 36.34
C SER A 931 -11.98 -22.39 37.54
N THR A 932 -12.61 -22.34 38.71
CA THR A 932 -11.97 -22.25 40.03
C THR A 932 -10.87 -23.30 40.17
N PRO A 933 -9.79 -23.01 40.94
CA PRO A 933 -8.67 -23.93 41.05
C PRO A 933 -9.12 -25.25 41.65
N ARG A 934 -8.84 -26.33 40.91
CA ARG A 934 -9.17 -27.71 41.23
C ARG A 934 -8.58 -28.07 42.60
N ALA A 935 -9.43 -28.42 43.55
CA ALA A 935 -9.03 -28.97 44.83
C ALA A 935 -8.14 -30.21 44.63
N THR A 936 -7.06 -30.24 45.39
CA THR A 936 -6.08 -31.33 45.50
C THR A 936 -6.73 -32.69 45.67
N GLN A 937 -6.39 -33.64 44.79
CA GLN A 937 -6.70 -35.07 44.96
C GLN A 937 -5.91 -35.65 46.14
N PRO A 938 -6.50 -36.44 47.05
CA PRO A 938 -5.74 -37.33 47.90
C PRO A 938 -5.37 -38.62 47.16
N ALA A 939 -4.25 -39.19 47.59
CA ALA A 939 -3.50 -40.27 46.97
C ALA A 939 -4.28 -41.58 46.77
N ARG A 940 -3.84 -42.32 45.75
CA ARG A 940 -4.25 -43.68 45.41
C ARG A 940 -3.98 -44.65 46.56
N GLY A 941 -4.99 -45.43 46.92
CA GLY A 941 -4.88 -46.64 47.74
C GLY A 941 -5.62 -47.78 47.06
N SER A 942 -4.92 -48.89 46.88
CA SER A 942 -5.30 -50.16 46.24
C SER A 942 -6.39 -50.94 47.00
N HIS A 943 -7.32 -51.59 46.28
CA HIS A 943 -7.57 -53.05 46.31
C HIS A 943 -8.92 -53.46 45.67
N SER A 944 -8.80 -54.34 44.67
CA SER A 944 -9.60 -55.51 44.27
C SER A 944 -11.15 -55.51 44.15
N PRO A 945 -11.70 -56.33 43.21
CA PRO A 945 -13.10 -56.28 42.78
C PRO A 945 -13.98 -57.34 43.47
N GLN A 946 -15.26 -57.05 43.68
CA GLN A 946 -16.27 -58.09 43.87
C GLN A 946 -17.66 -57.62 43.41
N ALA A 947 -18.35 -58.54 42.75
CA ALA A 947 -19.60 -58.40 42.03
C ALA A 947 -20.84 -58.50 42.94
N SER A 948 -21.96 -57.90 42.51
CA SER A 948 -23.30 -58.48 42.64
C SER A 948 -24.36 -57.66 41.89
N GLU A 949 -25.24 -58.40 41.22
CA GLU A 949 -26.36 -58.08 40.32
C GLU A 949 -27.56 -57.30 40.92
N PRO A 950 -28.55 -56.88 40.07
CA PRO A 950 -29.64 -55.94 40.40
C PRO A 950 -30.96 -56.64 40.79
N PRO A 951 -32.07 -55.89 41.03
CA PRO A 951 -33.28 -56.22 40.28
C PRO A 951 -34.25 -55.05 39.91
N ASP A 952 -34.84 -55.21 38.72
CA ASP A 952 -36.25 -55.11 38.33
C ASP A 952 -37.15 -53.87 38.52
N ALA A 953 -37.43 -53.23 37.38
CA ALA A 953 -38.73 -53.05 36.70
C ALA A 953 -40.06 -53.04 37.50
N VAL A 954 -40.88 -51.97 37.31
CA VAL A 954 -42.35 -52.06 37.22
C VAL A 954 -42.96 -50.96 36.29
N ALA A 955 -43.57 -51.45 35.20
CA ALA A 955 -44.81 -51.09 34.48
C ALA A 955 -45.37 -49.63 34.36
N ARG A 956 -45.72 -49.28 33.11
CA ARG A 956 -46.80 -48.32 32.70
C ARG A 956 -48.19 -49.01 32.82
N PRO A 957 -49.35 -48.33 32.69
CA PRO A 957 -49.89 -47.99 31.34
C PRO A 957 -50.84 -46.76 31.20
N ASN A 958 -50.91 -46.27 29.95
CA ASN A 958 -52.05 -45.78 29.15
C ASN A 958 -52.93 -44.57 29.56
N GLY A 959 -53.16 -43.69 28.56
CA GLY A 959 -54.32 -42.79 28.51
C GLY A 959 -54.26 -41.70 27.41
N ARG A 960 -54.73 -42.02 26.19
CA ARG A 960 -55.27 -41.10 25.16
C ARG A 960 -56.71 -41.59 24.89
N PRO A 961 -57.71 -40.76 24.50
CA PRO A 961 -57.79 -40.19 23.13
C PRO A 961 -58.56 -38.82 23.02
N SER A 962 -58.31 -37.99 21.99
CA SER A 962 -59.12 -37.74 20.75
C SER A 962 -59.96 -36.45 20.74
N GLY A 963 -59.95 -35.75 19.58
CA GLY A 963 -60.91 -34.74 19.12
C GLY A 963 -60.25 -33.68 18.20
N THR A 964 -60.23 -33.82 16.86
CA THR A 964 -61.18 -33.26 15.83
C THR A 964 -61.31 -31.72 15.87
N SER A 965 -61.30 -30.89 14.82
CA SER A 965 -61.25 -31.02 13.34
C SER A 965 -61.16 -29.60 12.70
N ARG A 966 -60.76 -29.51 11.41
CA ARG A 966 -61.09 -28.49 10.36
C ARG A 966 -60.55 -27.05 10.53
N ALA A 967 -60.34 -26.21 9.51
CA ALA A 967 -60.13 -26.28 8.05
C ALA A 967 -59.95 -24.82 7.52
N VAL A 968 -59.01 -24.61 6.59
CA VAL A 968 -59.05 -23.78 5.34
C VAL A 968 -59.43 -22.27 5.37
N THR A 969 -58.50 -21.42 4.88
CA THR A 969 -58.56 -20.39 3.76
C THR A 969 -57.34 -19.45 3.94
N SER A 970 -56.37 -19.21 3.04
CA SER A 970 -56.24 -18.80 1.63
C SER A 970 -56.44 -17.30 1.32
N GLN A 971 -55.37 -16.70 0.75
CA GLN A 971 -55.28 -15.47 -0.08
C GLN A 971 -55.39 -14.12 0.66
N ARG A 972 -54.52 -13.12 0.42
CA ARG A 972 -53.86 -12.65 -0.82
C ARG A 972 -52.38 -12.32 -0.64
#